data_AF-F6ZUF9-F1
#
_entry.id   AF-F6ZUF9-F1
#
_cell.length_a   1.000
_cell.length_b   1.000
_cell.length_c   1.000
_cell.angle_alpha   90.00
_cell.angle_beta   90.00
_cell.angle_gamma   90.00
#
_symmetry.space_group_name_H-M   'P 1'
#
loop_
_entity.id
_entity.type
_entity.pdbx_description
1 polymer ?
#
loop_
_entity_poly.entity_id
_entity_poly.type
_entity_poly.pdbx_seq_one_letter_code
_entity_poly.pdbx_strand_id
1 'polypeptide(L)'
;MPSFWISFSFLLQILWPRLLIFVVPAEYTGVLAPTCKILRLLVAAKKEEEPQKERRPSFLPPQVTSVLASEGEERGTEALWLLRAIPHLIHLDLVKPWTTSFLVPPLPSAGTERWGGAVGGKREGGKTPVGPPVTTVKGHSETRWSWSCRDLFLWKVLGTTLACCQDENFIGAQLRDILRSTNRLGEPRQGMSCILGHCAASHLDIVLKALKSYEEGETSFVSRCKGLFSGKKNLTKPDLMAIYGSVALHAPKQELLARVDPDIAAHVLHLYNACCQVLGITVVNKDVDLQIIFTRSVTEMSVAVQEAAADLDYKFSHKEVLLGHMLVSGKEPWPCGFSPIPSLPVSCFSTLKPQLSLNDKLNILNESLKCLLPLPPMDQLIGEGQTDKDKEHIEFLYVRSLDALRRLLKTMLWDGEDPEECQEIFNLLRIWRVSPNEWERERILQLSAEVLASNIQRPANFRIGSLVGLFGPHCCDSLPTIRQGAADAIISLLGIQGMPQELEKLKDLREELSSRECQDQFRISSNIAKMVSKFIPHEETQDFLEELLDGLENLTPNCAKACSIWMVTILEEQGAMLEGQLLGILGSIYHHMTVLRLKEQSFQFVLQIISLIASFHLESVVSSLLAKPLPFDRDTRILWQALAGETHSTPRLLQVLMDRLKQGMEDDVAETEAIAAACALREVVTAGAAVGQLFPELFQLLLKLISCTLGRETLVPTLNRRRVLQHGERHQGGNPCSLSTAALRCVQVQAVKEGLAKETEEGENLWSLLSDPHSHPAGVCLLARSLPTWQKSITLDLMARLRPALSSPSENYRITGTTFFSELLKEPTLWKPGKLKEVLFVMAQATWDPNLTLRQMAIRGLGNATAGAPNKVRKNKQLILDAVIRGLYHLVRTDIICESLKALRSLLGLLSAEEVNHHFQEIVLLTRTFLEDEQDEVRLNSIQLFGILAEKATSSKRPFFKGEMKKTLTAFFLHLWDPNPQIGLACRTTTSACLTYLGMKELGGIVDQHLATLEIPKAREFYQDVCGILARKNPALLQTVYMHTCSFFRSPWERIRCAAAALPAPTDSVCVISFSVPHPGLRGLRTDPCVSVQRAAEAAQHSLLRRRALISSPLWA
;
A
#
# COMPACT_ATOMS: atom_id res chain seq x y z
N MET A 1 -69.89 -73.50 56.20
CA MET A 1 -70.38 -73.52 54.80
C MET A 1 -71.85 -73.90 54.83
N PRO A 2 -72.75 -73.32 54.01
CA PRO A 2 -72.55 -72.36 52.90
C PRO A 2 -72.56 -70.89 53.39
N SER A 3 -72.08 -69.82 52.72
CA SER A 3 -71.72 -69.48 51.32
C SER A 3 -72.77 -68.73 50.50
N PHE A 4 -72.83 -67.40 50.68
CA PHE A 4 -73.35 -66.45 49.68
C PHE A 4 -72.16 -65.82 48.93
N TRP A 5 -71.98 -66.15 47.66
CA TRP A 5 -70.97 -65.54 46.79
C TRP A 5 -71.57 -64.34 46.05
N ILE A 6 -71.28 -63.12 46.53
CA ILE A 6 -71.34 -61.92 45.68
C ILE A 6 -70.02 -61.87 44.91
N SER A 7 -70.05 -61.69 43.59
CA SER A 7 -68.83 -61.78 42.79
C SER A 7 -67.83 -60.68 43.14
N PHE A 8 -66.58 -61.10 43.36
CA PHE A 8 -65.47 -60.21 43.74
C PHE A 8 -65.23 -59.10 42.69
N SER A 9 -65.61 -59.34 41.43
CA SER A 9 -65.56 -58.37 40.34
C SER A 9 -66.44 -57.13 40.56
N PHE A 10 -67.61 -57.29 41.21
CA PHE A 10 -68.54 -56.17 41.44
C PHE A 10 -68.06 -55.25 42.56
N LEU A 11 -67.44 -55.82 43.62
CA LEU A 11 -66.74 -55.03 44.63
C LEU A 11 -65.64 -54.16 43.98
N LEU A 12 -64.83 -54.76 43.10
CA LEU A 12 -63.71 -54.08 42.43
C LEU A 12 -64.12 -52.95 41.47
N GLN A 13 -65.38 -52.83 41.02
CA GLN A 13 -65.80 -51.68 40.22
C GLN A 13 -66.23 -50.47 41.05
N ILE A 14 -66.67 -50.68 42.29
CA ILE A 14 -67.26 -49.62 43.14
C ILE A 14 -66.28 -49.15 44.23
N LEU A 15 -65.42 -50.04 44.75
CA LEU A 15 -64.49 -49.70 45.84
C LEU A 15 -63.32 -48.83 45.41
N TRP A 16 -62.73 -49.06 44.23
CA TRP A 16 -61.44 -48.46 43.86
C TRP A 16 -61.44 -46.93 43.76
N PRO A 17 -62.43 -46.28 43.10
CA PRO A 17 -62.49 -44.82 43.11
C PRO A 17 -62.82 -44.29 44.51
N ARG A 18 -63.73 -44.95 45.23
CA ARG A 18 -64.25 -44.46 46.51
C ARG A 18 -63.22 -44.55 47.66
N LEU A 19 -62.47 -45.64 47.76
CA LEU A 19 -61.42 -45.80 48.79
C LEU A 19 -60.35 -44.71 48.68
N LEU A 20 -59.90 -44.41 47.47
CA LEU A 20 -58.87 -43.39 47.26
C LEU A 20 -59.38 -41.96 47.48
N ILE A 21 -60.68 -41.69 47.23
CA ILE A 21 -61.33 -40.42 47.59
C ILE A 21 -61.34 -40.18 49.12
N PHE A 22 -61.41 -41.23 49.95
CA PHE A 22 -61.38 -41.09 51.41
C PHE A 22 -59.99 -40.82 52.02
N VAL A 23 -58.90 -40.99 51.28
CA VAL A 23 -57.52 -40.68 51.76
C VAL A 23 -57.06 -39.26 51.37
N VAL A 24 -57.98 -38.45 50.83
CA VAL A 24 -57.70 -37.08 50.36
C VAL A 24 -57.52 -36.04 51.49
N PRO A 25 -58.22 -36.11 52.65
CA PRO A 25 -57.95 -35.19 53.76
C PRO A 25 -56.62 -35.49 54.45
N ALA A 26 -55.88 -34.44 54.83
CA ALA A 26 -54.59 -34.55 55.53
C ALA A 26 -54.67 -35.33 56.86
N GLU A 27 -55.86 -35.40 57.45
CA GLU A 27 -56.18 -36.13 58.68
C GLU A 27 -56.08 -37.66 58.54
N TYR A 28 -56.10 -38.20 57.31
CA TYR A 28 -56.12 -39.65 57.04
C TYR A 28 -54.90 -40.18 56.27
N THR A 29 -53.87 -39.34 56.02
CA THR A 29 -52.67 -39.73 55.24
C THR A 29 -51.88 -40.89 55.86
N GLY A 30 -51.96 -41.07 57.19
CA GLY A 30 -51.36 -42.22 57.90
C GLY A 30 -51.87 -43.60 57.44
N VAL A 31 -53.03 -43.68 56.78
CA VAL A 31 -53.62 -44.93 56.29
C VAL A 31 -53.23 -45.23 54.83
N LEU A 32 -52.56 -44.29 54.14
CA LEU A 32 -52.19 -44.39 52.73
C LEU A 32 -51.26 -45.58 52.44
N ALA A 33 -50.16 -45.72 53.19
CA ALA A 33 -49.19 -46.80 52.97
C ALA A 33 -49.77 -48.21 53.22
N PRO A 34 -50.51 -48.48 54.32
CA PRO A 34 -51.26 -49.74 54.49
C PRO A 34 -52.23 -50.03 53.34
N THR A 35 -53.00 -49.01 52.92
CA THR A 35 -54.00 -49.15 51.86
C THR A 35 -53.36 -49.46 50.52
N CYS A 36 -52.31 -48.72 50.14
CA CYS A 36 -51.57 -48.98 48.91
C CYS A 36 -50.89 -50.36 48.91
N LYS A 37 -50.37 -50.82 50.05
CA LYS A 37 -49.79 -52.17 50.19
C LYS A 37 -50.85 -53.27 50.00
N ILE A 38 -52.04 -53.11 50.57
CA ILE A 38 -53.17 -54.05 50.40
C ILE A 38 -53.65 -54.06 48.94
N LEU A 39 -53.85 -52.88 48.33
CA LEU A 39 -54.24 -52.76 46.92
C LEU A 39 -53.17 -53.34 45.98
N ARG A 40 -51.88 -53.23 46.33
CA ARG A 40 -50.76 -53.78 45.56
C ARG A 40 -50.75 -55.31 45.58
N LEU A 41 -51.02 -55.91 46.74
CA LEU A 41 -51.18 -57.36 46.89
C LEU A 41 -52.42 -57.87 46.12
N LEU A 42 -53.53 -57.13 46.14
CA LEU A 42 -54.74 -57.45 45.36
C LEU A 42 -54.52 -57.37 43.83
N VAL A 43 -53.70 -56.43 43.37
CA VAL A 43 -53.32 -56.32 41.94
C VAL A 43 -52.35 -57.43 41.54
N ALA A 44 -51.40 -57.79 42.41
CA ALA A 44 -50.50 -58.91 42.17
C ALA A 44 -51.29 -60.23 42.04
N ALA A 45 -52.22 -60.50 42.98
CA ALA A 45 -53.08 -61.68 42.95
C ALA A 45 -54.00 -61.74 41.72
N LYS A 46 -54.31 -60.61 41.08
CA LYS A 46 -55.14 -60.55 39.87
C LYS A 46 -54.34 -60.69 38.56
N LYS A 47 -53.01 -60.57 38.59
CA LYS A 47 -52.17 -60.72 37.37
C LYS A 47 -52.01 -62.17 36.92
N GLU A 48 -52.38 -63.15 37.75
CA GLU A 48 -52.33 -64.57 37.40
C GLU A 48 -53.63 -65.09 36.74
N GLU A 49 -54.72 -64.31 36.72
CA GLU A 49 -55.99 -64.69 36.09
C GLU A 49 -56.45 -63.74 34.95
N GLU A 50 -56.40 -64.28 33.73
CA GLU A 50 -57.01 -63.84 32.46
C GLU A 50 -56.43 -62.67 31.62
N PRO A 51 -56.51 -62.78 30.27
CA PRO A 51 -56.00 -61.80 29.32
C PRO A 51 -56.95 -60.61 29.06
N GLN A 52 -56.43 -59.62 28.32
CA GLN A 52 -57.05 -58.32 28.13
C GLN A 52 -58.37 -58.36 27.35
N LYS A 53 -59.40 -57.71 27.92
CA LYS A 53 -60.56 -57.19 27.19
C LYS A 53 -60.69 -55.70 27.52
N GLU A 54 -61.04 -54.89 26.53
CA GLU A 54 -61.07 -53.43 26.63
C GLU A 54 -61.85 -52.95 27.86
N ARG A 55 -61.18 -52.20 28.73
CA ARG A 55 -61.78 -51.53 29.89
C ARG A 55 -61.55 -50.03 29.74
N ARG A 56 -62.62 -49.25 29.91
CA ARG A 56 -62.50 -47.78 30.03
C ARG A 56 -61.54 -47.45 31.19
N PRO A 57 -60.59 -46.52 31.03
CA PRO A 57 -59.70 -46.11 32.11
C PRO A 57 -60.53 -45.49 33.24
N SER A 58 -60.43 -46.06 34.43
CA SER A 58 -61.02 -45.49 35.65
C SER A 58 -59.99 -44.57 36.29
N PHE A 59 -60.17 -43.26 36.08
CA PHE A 59 -59.26 -42.20 36.52
C PHE A 59 -58.87 -42.31 37.99
N LEU A 60 -57.58 -42.12 38.28
CA LEU A 60 -57.11 -41.74 39.61
C LEU A 60 -57.45 -40.25 39.84
N PRO A 61 -58.08 -39.87 40.96
CA PRO A 61 -58.25 -38.46 41.30
C PRO A 61 -56.87 -37.80 41.47
N PRO A 62 -56.55 -36.65 40.82
CA PRO A 62 -55.25 -36.00 40.96
C PRO A 62 -54.93 -35.52 42.39
N GLN A 63 -55.91 -35.54 43.28
CA GLN A 63 -55.74 -35.38 44.73
C GLN A 63 -54.84 -36.47 45.34
N VAL A 64 -54.85 -37.69 44.79
CA VAL A 64 -53.99 -38.79 45.25
C VAL A 64 -52.53 -38.53 44.83
N THR A 65 -52.31 -38.06 43.59
CA THR A 65 -50.98 -37.69 43.10
C THR A 65 -50.43 -36.41 43.75
N SER A 66 -51.28 -35.45 44.14
CA SER A 66 -50.83 -34.26 44.88
C SER A 66 -50.40 -34.59 46.31
N VAL A 67 -51.11 -35.48 47.01
CA VAL A 67 -50.69 -35.99 48.33
C VAL A 67 -49.34 -36.71 48.22
N LEU A 68 -49.14 -37.56 47.21
CA LEU A 68 -47.88 -38.28 46.99
C LEU A 68 -46.68 -37.40 46.64
N ALA A 69 -46.90 -36.19 46.13
CA ALA A 69 -45.86 -35.21 45.83
C ALA A 69 -45.56 -34.24 46.99
N SER A 70 -46.26 -34.36 48.13
CA SER A 70 -46.27 -33.33 49.19
C SER A 70 -45.70 -33.75 50.55
N GLU A 71 -45.52 -35.05 50.80
CA GLU A 71 -44.91 -35.55 52.05
C GLU A 71 -43.59 -36.29 51.75
N GLY A 72 -42.46 -35.62 52.00
CA GLY A 72 -41.10 -36.14 51.81
C GLY A 72 -40.65 -37.19 52.85
N GLU A 73 -41.55 -38.04 53.34
CA GLU A 73 -41.23 -39.18 54.21
C GLU A 73 -41.43 -40.51 53.48
N GLU A 74 -40.90 -41.60 54.03
CA GLU A 74 -40.84 -42.94 53.40
C GLU A 74 -42.20 -43.54 52.98
N ARG A 75 -43.29 -42.93 53.45
CA ARG A 75 -44.71 -43.29 53.28
C ARG A 75 -45.16 -43.37 51.82
N GLY A 76 -44.60 -42.54 50.92
CA GLY A 76 -44.94 -42.53 49.49
C GLY A 76 -44.48 -43.77 48.71
N THR A 77 -43.64 -44.61 49.30
CA THR A 77 -42.97 -45.72 48.59
C THR A 77 -43.96 -46.84 48.21
N GLU A 78 -44.86 -47.27 49.10
CA GLU A 78 -45.87 -48.30 48.77
C GLU A 78 -46.87 -47.85 47.70
N ALA A 79 -47.18 -46.55 47.64
CA ALA A 79 -48.02 -45.98 46.60
C ALA A 79 -47.31 -45.90 45.24
N LEU A 80 -46.01 -45.61 45.20
CA LEU A 80 -45.20 -45.72 43.99
C LEU A 80 -45.08 -47.18 43.50
N TRP A 81 -44.97 -48.15 44.40
CA TRP A 81 -45.03 -49.58 44.06
C TRP A 81 -46.41 -50.01 43.56
N LEU A 82 -47.51 -49.48 44.12
CA LEU A 82 -48.87 -49.69 43.64
C LEU A 82 -49.03 -49.13 42.23
N LEU A 83 -48.60 -47.88 42.00
CA LEU A 83 -48.58 -47.24 40.69
C LEU A 83 -47.85 -48.15 39.70
N ARG A 84 -46.57 -48.50 39.94
CA ARG A 84 -45.75 -49.38 39.07
C ARG A 84 -46.44 -50.71 38.67
N ALA A 85 -47.36 -51.24 39.48
CA ALA A 85 -48.10 -52.45 39.14
C ALA A 85 -49.23 -52.25 38.10
N ILE A 86 -49.74 -51.02 37.94
CA ILE A 86 -51.02 -50.65 37.29
C ILE A 86 -50.88 -49.67 36.07
N PRO A 87 -49.79 -49.59 35.27
CA PRO A 87 -49.67 -48.55 34.24
C PRO A 87 -50.83 -48.53 33.22
N HIS A 88 -51.26 -49.73 32.84
CA HIS A 88 -52.28 -50.02 31.82
C HIS A 88 -53.73 -49.75 32.27
N LEU A 89 -53.98 -49.38 33.53
CA LEU A 89 -55.31 -48.92 33.97
C LEU A 89 -55.40 -47.39 34.17
N ILE A 90 -54.28 -46.66 33.99
CA ILE A 90 -54.20 -45.20 34.20
C ILE A 90 -54.23 -44.48 32.84
N HIS A 91 -53.19 -44.62 32.01
CA HIS A 91 -53.19 -44.15 30.62
C HIS A 91 -52.12 -44.85 29.78
N LEU A 92 -52.35 -45.02 28.47
CA LEU A 92 -51.40 -45.67 27.56
C LEU A 92 -50.11 -44.86 27.38
N ASP A 93 -50.20 -43.52 27.31
CA ASP A 93 -49.03 -42.65 27.13
C ASP A 93 -48.10 -42.59 28.35
N LEU A 94 -48.60 -42.96 29.54
CA LEU A 94 -47.79 -43.06 30.76
C LEU A 94 -46.94 -44.34 30.81
N VAL A 95 -47.20 -45.33 29.94
CA VAL A 95 -46.46 -46.60 29.89
C VAL A 95 -45.00 -46.37 29.50
N LYS A 96 -44.73 -45.60 28.44
CA LYS A 96 -43.38 -45.33 27.93
C LYS A 96 -42.48 -44.65 28.99
N PRO A 97 -42.87 -43.49 29.58
CA PRO A 97 -42.09 -42.81 30.61
C PRO A 97 -41.81 -43.68 31.84
N TRP A 98 -42.79 -44.49 32.28
CA TRP A 98 -42.61 -45.40 33.41
C TRP A 98 -41.61 -46.52 33.12
N THR A 99 -41.54 -47.02 31.88
CA THR A 99 -40.56 -48.06 31.52
C THR A 99 -39.13 -47.53 31.40
N THR A 100 -38.94 -46.25 31.06
CA THR A 100 -37.60 -45.67 30.85
C THR A 100 -36.97 -45.06 32.11
N SER A 101 -37.76 -44.60 33.08
CA SER A 101 -37.25 -43.84 34.23
C SER A 101 -37.02 -44.65 35.52
N PHE A 102 -37.31 -45.95 35.56
CA PHE A 102 -37.22 -46.78 36.77
C PHE A 102 -36.39 -48.07 36.60
N LEU A 103 -35.09 -47.98 36.93
CA LEU A 103 -34.24 -49.14 37.22
C LEU A 103 -33.85 -49.15 38.71
N VAL A 104 -34.81 -49.54 39.55
CA VAL A 104 -34.56 -49.98 40.94
C VAL A 104 -34.60 -51.51 40.96
N PRO A 105 -33.59 -52.20 41.53
CA PRO A 105 -33.52 -53.67 41.55
C PRO A 105 -34.69 -54.30 42.31
N PRO A 106 -35.01 -55.59 42.05
CA PRO A 106 -36.02 -56.32 42.81
C PRO A 106 -35.62 -56.43 44.29
N LEU A 107 -36.61 -56.44 45.20
CA LEU A 107 -36.36 -56.75 46.60
C LEU A 107 -35.76 -58.16 46.74
N PRO A 108 -34.84 -58.38 47.68
CA PRO A 108 -34.34 -59.73 47.96
C PRO A 108 -35.48 -60.61 48.47
N SER A 109 -35.64 -61.77 47.85
CA SER A 109 -36.34 -62.90 48.46
C SER A 109 -35.65 -63.27 49.77
N ALA A 110 -36.42 -63.63 50.80
CA ALA A 110 -35.90 -63.97 52.12
C ALA A 110 -34.77 -65.03 52.03
N GLY A 111 -33.56 -64.65 52.48
CA GLY A 111 -32.36 -65.48 52.36
C GLY A 111 -31.15 -64.86 53.05
N THR A 112 -30.54 -65.66 53.92
CA THR A 112 -29.43 -65.41 54.85
C THR A 112 -28.06 -65.11 54.18
N GLU A 113 -27.08 -64.63 54.97
CA GLU A 113 -25.59 -64.75 54.79
C GLU A 113 -24.74 -63.62 54.13
N ARG A 114 -24.24 -62.70 54.98
CA ARG A 114 -22.83 -62.48 55.44
C ARG A 114 -21.60 -62.80 54.51
N TRP A 115 -20.53 -61.99 54.67
CA TRP A 115 -19.14 -62.06 54.11
C TRP A 115 -18.98 -61.56 52.64
N GLY A 116 -17.84 -61.04 52.14
CA GLY A 116 -16.58 -60.59 52.76
C GLY A 116 -15.29 -61.02 52.00
N GLY A 117 -14.50 -60.08 51.43
CA GLY A 117 -13.06 -60.29 51.14
C GLY A 117 -12.48 -60.08 49.72
N ALA A 118 -11.46 -59.20 49.63
CA ALA A 118 -10.18 -59.27 48.88
C ALA A 118 -10.04 -59.51 47.33
N VAL A 119 -9.65 -58.44 46.62
CA VAL A 119 -8.42 -58.26 45.77
C VAL A 119 -7.85 -59.38 44.86
N GLY A 120 -7.67 -59.06 43.55
CA GLY A 120 -6.39 -59.25 42.82
C GLY A 120 -6.40 -59.97 41.44
N GLY A 121 -5.65 -59.46 40.44
CA GLY A 121 -5.14 -60.28 39.30
C GLY A 121 -5.19 -59.69 37.87
N LYS A 122 -4.02 -59.48 37.24
CA LYS A 122 -3.72 -58.87 35.92
C LYS A 122 -3.99 -59.72 34.64
N ARG A 123 -4.32 -59.03 33.51
CA ARG A 123 -3.76 -59.11 32.10
C ARG A 123 -3.69 -60.46 31.33
N GLU A 124 -3.69 -60.58 29.99
CA GLU A 124 -3.78 -59.72 28.76
C GLU A 124 -4.81 -60.37 27.77
N GLY A 125 -5.20 -59.88 26.57
CA GLY A 125 -4.90 -58.67 25.78
C GLY A 125 -5.30 -58.85 24.29
N GLY A 126 -5.38 -57.78 23.49
CA GLY A 126 -5.78 -57.83 22.06
C GLY A 126 -6.22 -56.45 21.51
N LYS A 127 -6.12 -56.23 20.18
CA LYS A 127 -6.29 -54.91 19.53
C LYS A 127 -7.65 -54.73 18.82
N THR A 128 -8.37 -53.65 19.16
CA THR A 128 -9.17 -52.68 18.33
C THR A 128 -10.15 -53.16 17.23
N PRO A 129 -11.19 -52.35 16.81
CA PRO A 129 -11.60 -51.00 17.24
C PRO A 129 -13.12 -50.87 17.58
N VAL A 130 -13.62 -49.62 17.64
CA VAL A 130 -15.03 -49.15 17.64
C VAL A 130 -15.73 -48.96 19.00
N GLY A 131 -16.18 -47.71 19.24
CA GLY A 131 -17.20 -47.33 20.23
C GLY A 131 -16.66 -46.76 21.55
N PRO A 132 -17.05 -45.53 21.97
CA PRO A 132 -16.85 -45.10 23.36
C PRO A 132 -17.76 -45.96 24.27
N PRO A 133 -17.23 -46.54 25.37
CA PRO A 133 -17.97 -47.51 26.15
C PRO A 133 -18.98 -46.87 27.10
N VAL A 134 -20.14 -47.50 27.24
CA VAL A 134 -21.07 -47.26 28.36
C VAL A 134 -20.37 -47.69 29.65
N THR A 135 -19.92 -46.73 30.45
CA THR A 135 -19.25 -46.98 31.73
C THR A 135 -20.25 -47.43 32.79
N THR A 136 -20.43 -48.75 32.92
CA THR A 136 -21.06 -49.35 34.10
C THR A 136 -20.20 -49.12 35.34
N VAL A 137 -20.46 -48.05 36.08
CA VAL A 137 -19.82 -47.76 37.37
C VAL A 137 -20.34 -48.74 38.42
N LYS A 138 -19.63 -49.85 38.61
CA LYS A 138 -19.66 -50.62 39.87
C LYS A 138 -18.80 -49.90 40.92
N GLY A 139 -19.34 -48.82 41.46
CA GLY A 139 -18.79 -48.06 42.59
C GLY A 139 -19.79 -48.07 43.74
N HIS A 140 -19.32 -48.31 44.97
CA HIS A 140 -20.20 -48.43 46.13
C HIS A 140 -20.86 -47.08 46.45
N SER A 141 -22.13 -46.95 46.10
CA SER A 141 -23.05 -46.03 46.77
C SER A 141 -24.29 -46.81 47.15
N GLU A 142 -24.64 -46.77 48.44
CA GLU A 142 -26.04 -46.93 48.82
C GLU A 142 -26.79 -45.85 48.04
N THR A 143 -27.70 -46.25 47.13
CA THR A 143 -28.32 -45.32 46.18
C THR A 143 -29.31 -44.42 46.90
N ARG A 144 -28.78 -43.41 47.57
CA ARG A 144 -29.50 -42.24 48.06
C ARG A 144 -29.85 -41.38 46.84
N TRP A 145 -30.90 -41.81 46.13
CA TRP A 145 -31.54 -41.02 45.07
C TRP A 145 -31.68 -39.58 45.57
N SER A 146 -31.10 -38.60 44.88
CA SER A 146 -31.32 -37.20 45.25
C SER A 146 -32.81 -36.93 45.15
N TRP A 147 -33.39 -36.38 46.22
CA TRP A 147 -34.85 -36.29 46.36
C TRP A 147 -35.51 -35.54 45.18
N SER A 148 -34.79 -34.56 44.61
CA SER A 148 -35.11 -33.80 43.41
C SER A 148 -35.62 -34.62 42.20
N CYS A 149 -35.01 -35.75 41.87
CA CYS A 149 -35.39 -36.52 40.67
C CYS A 149 -36.74 -37.25 40.85
N ARG A 150 -37.09 -37.59 42.09
CA ARG A 150 -38.35 -38.29 42.42
C ARG A 150 -39.53 -37.32 42.35
N ASP A 151 -39.32 -36.10 42.86
CA ASP A 151 -40.34 -35.05 42.89
C ASP A 151 -40.63 -34.51 41.48
N LEU A 152 -39.59 -34.28 40.66
CA LEU A 152 -39.74 -33.84 39.26
C LEU A 152 -40.57 -34.82 38.41
N PHE A 153 -40.39 -36.12 38.62
CA PHE A 153 -41.20 -37.15 37.97
C PHE A 153 -42.67 -37.10 38.43
N LEU A 154 -42.93 -36.92 39.73
CA LEU A 154 -44.29 -36.81 40.26
C LEU A 154 -45.02 -35.56 39.75
N TRP A 155 -44.31 -34.43 39.65
CA TRP A 155 -44.83 -33.18 39.07
C TRP A 155 -45.18 -33.35 37.58
N LYS A 156 -44.32 -34.03 36.81
CA LYS A 156 -44.59 -34.39 35.40
C LYS A 156 -45.82 -35.29 35.27
N VAL A 157 -45.92 -36.34 36.09
CA VAL A 157 -47.08 -37.24 36.10
C VAL A 157 -48.37 -36.48 36.45
N LEU A 158 -48.35 -35.62 37.47
CA LEU A 158 -49.52 -34.82 37.86
C LEU A 158 -49.98 -33.90 36.72
N GLY A 159 -49.05 -33.16 36.09
CA GLY A 159 -49.35 -32.31 34.95
C GLY A 159 -49.92 -33.08 33.75
N THR A 160 -49.33 -34.23 33.40
CA THR A 160 -49.86 -35.11 32.34
C THR A 160 -51.22 -35.70 32.70
N THR A 161 -51.49 -36.08 33.96
CA THR A 161 -52.84 -36.55 34.34
C THR A 161 -53.90 -35.45 34.27
N LEU A 162 -53.54 -34.20 34.54
CA LEU A 162 -54.43 -33.06 34.34
C LEU A 162 -54.67 -32.76 32.85
N ALA A 163 -53.67 -32.98 31.98
CA ALA A 163 -53.83 -32.89 30.52
C ALA A 163 -54.76 -33.97 29.94
N CYS A 164 -54.91 -35.11 30.60
CA CYS A 164 -55.81 -36.19 30.17
C CYS A 164 -57.23 -36.10 30.75
N CYS A 165 -57.52 -35.09 31.59
CA CYS A 165 -58.84 -34.90 32.18
C CYS A 165 -59.80 -34.21 31.19
N GLN A 166 -61.10 -34.52 31.23
CA GLN A 166 -62.09 -33.86 30.35
C GLN A 166 -62.99 -32.83 31.09
N ASP A 167 -62.90 -32.74 32.42
CA ASP A 167 -63.67 -31.78 33.22
C ASP A 167 -62.88 -30.47 33.39
N GLU A 168 -63.19 -29.49 32.55
CA GLU A 168 -62.58 -28.17 32.55
C GLU A 168 -62.73 -27.42 33.89
N ASN A 169 -63.87 -27.59 34.57
CA ASN A 169 -64.14 -26.93 35.85
C ASN A 169 -63.27 -27.52 36.95
N PHE A 170 -63.12 -28.84 36.95
CA PHE A 170 -62.24 -29.55 37.86
C PHE A 170 -60.77 -29.21 37.62
N ILE A 171 -60.30 -29.21 36.35
CA ILE A 171 -58.94 -28.79 36.00
C ILE A 171 -58.68 -27.37 36.49
N GLY A 172 -59.55 -26.42 36.14
CA GLY A 172 -59.42 -25.02 36.57
C GLY A 172 -59.44 -24.86 38.10
N ALA A 173 -60.21 -25.67 38.83
CA ALA A 173 -60.19 -25.68 40.29
C ALA A 173 -58.87 -26.22 40.87
N GLN A 174 -58.37 -27.34 40.34
CA GLN A 174 -57.10 -27.94 40.76
C GLN A 174 -55.91 -27.00 40.50
N LEU A 175 -55.83 -26.39 39.31
CA LEU A 175 -54.76 -25.44 38.98
C LEU A 175 -54.76 -24.22 39.90
N ARG A 176 -55.94 -23.68 40.24
CA ARG A 176 -56.06 -22.57 41.20
C ARG A 176 -55.67 -22.97 42.64
N ASP A 177 -55.91 -24.21 43.05
CA ASP A 177 -55.50 -24.70 44.37
C ASP A 177 -53.98 -24.89 44.43
N ILE A 178 -53.41 -25.54 43.41
CA ILE A 178 -51.95 -25.75 43.25
C ILE A 178 -51.21 -24.40 43.31
N LEU A 179 -51.62 -23.41 42.52
CA LEU A 179 -51.03 -22.05 42.53
C LEU A 179 -51.13 -21.36 43.91
N ARG A 180 -52.13 -21.70 44.74
CA ARG A 180 -52.33 -21.15 46.10
C ARG A 180 -51.63 -21.97 47.21
N SER A 181 -51.10 -23.15 46.90
CA SER A 181 -50.51 -24.09 47.86
C SER A 181 -49.00 -24.31 47.66
N THR A 182 -48.27 -23.25 47.30
CA THR A 182 -46.81 -23.25 47.02
C THR A 182 -45.94 -23.95 48.06
N ASN A 183 -46.24 -23.81 49.36
CA ASN A 183 -45.46 -24.42 50.45
C ASN A 183 -45.47 -25.97 50.47
N ARG A 184 -46.27 -26.66 49.64
CA ARG A 184 -46.38 -28.13 49.59
C ARG A 184 -45.46 -28.83 48.59
N LEU A 185 -44.68 -28.08 47.81
CA LEU A 185 -43.81 -28.61 46.75
C LEU A 185 -42.37 -28.18 47.09
N GLY A 186 -41.46 -29.14 47.29
CA GLY A 186 -40.13 -28.90 47.89
C GLY A 186 -39.34 -27.76 47.23
N GLU A 187 -39.24 -27.78 45.89
CA GLU A 187 -38.89 -26.61 45.09
C GLU A 187 -40.13 -26.13 44.32
N PRO A 188 -40.82 -25.06 44.77
CA PRO A 188 -42.08 -24.63 44.16
C PRO A 188 -41.89 -24.17 42.70
N ARG A 189 -40.70 -23.65 42.37
CA ARG A 189 -40.31 -23.16 41.04
C ARG A 189 -40.43 -24.24 39.97
N GLN A 190 -39.68 -25.33 40.14
CA GLN A 190 -39.55 -26.37 39.13
C GLN A 190 -40.81 -27.27 39.09
N GLY A 191 -41.46 -27.50 40.24
CA GLY A 191 -42.71 -28.27 40.30
C GLY A 191 -43.89 -27.61 39.61
N MET A 192 -44.13 -26.33 39.86
CA MET A 192 -45.26 -25.64 39.20
C MET A 192 -45.03 -25.48 37.70
N SER A 193 -43.83 -25.07 37.29
CA SER A 193 -43.46 -24.98 35.87
C SER A 193 -43.64 -26.33 35.15
N CYS A 194 -43.33 -27.45 35.80
CA CYS A 194 -43.54 -28.79 35.25
C CYS A 194 -45.02 -29.18 35.16
N ILE A 195 -45.81 -28.98 36.22
CA ILE A 195 -47.25 -29.35 36.27
C ILE A 195 -48.06 -28.52 35.27
N LEU A 196 -47.92 -27.20 35.31
CA LEU A 196 -48.68 -26.28 34.45
C LEU A 196 -48.26 -26.41 32.98
N GLY A 197 -46.97 -26.62 32.71
CA GLY A 197 -46.47 -26.93 31.37
C GLY A 197 -47.13 -28.19 30.79
N HIS A 198 -47.00 -29.34 31.47
CA HIS A 198 -47.58 -30.58 30.95
C HIS A 198 -49.12 -30.54 30.87
N CYS A 199 -49.80 -29.79 31.73
CA CYS A 199 -51.26 -29.57 31.64
C CYS A 199 -51.65 -28.72 30.42
N ALA A 200 -50.83 -27.74 30.03
CA ALA A 200 -51.08 -26.88 28.87
C ALA A 200 -51.08 -27.63 27.54
N ALA A 201 -50.51 -28.84 27.46
CA ALA A 201 -50.48 -29.69 26.27
C ALA A 201 -51.86 -30.09 25.73
N SER A 202 -52.90 -30.03 26.56
CA SER A 202 -54.30 -30.28 26.15
C SER A 202 -55.28 -29.18 26.59
N HIS A 203 -54.86 -28.28 27.50
CA HIS A 203 -55.74 -27.29 28.12
C HIS A 203 -55.07 -25.91 28.27
N LEU A 204 -54.36 -25.45 27.24
CA LEU A 204 -53.65 -24.17 27.21
C LEU A 204 -54.51 -23.01 27.72
N ASP A 205 -55.73 -22.89 27.21
CA ASP A 205 -56.69 -21.84 27.57
C ASP A 205 -57.08 -21.84 29.06
N ILE A 206 -57.19 -23.01 29.69
CA ILE A 206 -57.55 -23.16 31.10
C ILE A 206 -56.35 -22.80 31.98
N VAL A 207 -55.14 -23.20 31.58
CA VAL A 207 -53.88 -22.86 32.25
C VAL A 207 -53.63 -21.36 32.22
N LEU A 208 -53.76 -20.71 31.06
CA LEU A 208 -53.58 -19.26 30.92
C LEU A 208 -54.62 -18.47 31.74
N LYS A 209 -55.89 -18.89 31.75
CA LYS A 209 -56.93 -18.29 32.61
C LYS A 209 -56.61 -18.47 34.10
N ALA A 210 -56.10 -19.63 34.51
CA ALA A 210 -55.71 -19.88 35.90
C ALA A 210 -54.55 -18.97 36.34
N LEU A 211 -53.51 -18.81 35.51
CA LEU A 211 -52.37 -17.93 35.77
C LEU A 211 -52.79 -16.45 35.89
N LYS A 212 -53.55 -15.92 34.92
CA LYS A 212 -54.06 -14.54 34.99
C LYS A 212 -54.92 -14.30 36.25
N SER A 213 -55.80 -15.23 36.59
CA SER A 213 -56.63 -15.13 37.81
C SER A 213 -55.83 -15.17 39.12
N TYR A 214 -54.62 -15.75 39.10
CA TYR A 214 -53.70 -15.74 40.23
C TYR A 214 -52.98 -14.39 40.33
N GLU A 215 -52.46 -13.86 39.22
CA GLU A 215 -51.79 -12.56 39.15
C GLU A 215 -52.72 -11.41 39.56
N GLU A 216 -53.94 -11.35 39.00
CA GLU A 216 -54.96 -10.37 39.38
C GLU A 216 -55.25 -10.43 40.89
N GLY A 217 -55.32 -11.63 41.47
CA GLY A 217 -55.47 -11.84 42.91
C GLY A 217 -54.32 -11.27 43.74
N GLU A 218 -53.07 -11.46 43.30
CA GLU A 218 -51.84 -10.99 43.97
C GLU A 218 -51.62 -9.46 43.83
N THR A 219 -52.20 -8.81 42.82
CA THR A 219 -52.13 -7.33 42.72
C THR A 219 -52.95 -6.61 43.81
N SER A 220 -53.98 -7.27 44.35
CA SER A 220 -54.89 -6.65 45.33
C SER A 220 -54.20 -6.31 46.67
N PHE A 221 -54.53 -5.15 47.25
CA PHE A 221 -53.98 -4.73 48.55
C PHE A 221 -54.25 -5.76 49.66
N VAL A 222 -55.39 -6.45 49.58
CA VAL A 222 -55.86 -7.44 50.57
C VAL A 222 -55.05 -8.74 50.53
N SER A 223 -54.57 -9.20 49.37
CA SER A 223 -53.72 -10.41 49.28
C SER A 223 -52.30 -10.11 49.77
N ARG A 224 -51.73 -8.97 49.37
CA ARG A 224 -50.38 -8.54 49.77
C ARG A 224 -50.22 -8.45 51.30
N CYS A 225 -51.23 -7.96 52.02
CA CYS A 225 -51.25 -8.00 53.48
C CYS A 225 -51.43 -9.43 54.04
N LYS A 226 -52.27 -10.27 53.44
CA LYS A 226 -52.47 -11.66 53.90
C LYS A 226 -51.21 -12.54 53.75
N GLY A 227 -50.38 -12.31 52.72
CA GLY A 227 -49.10 -13.02 52.55
C GLY A 227 -48.14 -12.77 53.72
N LEU A 228 -47.96 -11.51 54.11
CA LEU A 228 -47.08 -11.09 55.22
C LEU A 228 -47.46 -11.71 56.57
N PHE A 229 -48.74 -11.94 56.84
CA PHE A 229 -49.20 -12.53 58.11
C PHE A 229 -49.38 -14.05 58.10
N SER A 230 -49.33 -14.72 56.94
CA SER A 230 -49.63 -16.18 56.83
C SER A 230 -48.42 -17.08 56.59
N GLY A 231 -47.21 -16.55 56.46
CA GLY A 231 -45.98 -17.34 56.28
C GLY A 231 -45.95 -18.18 54.98
N LYS A 232 -46.77 -17.83 54.00
CA LYS A 232 -46.80 -18.47 52.68
C LYS A 232 -45.76 -17.84 51.76
N LYS A 233 -44.92 -18.66 51.12
CA LYS A 233 -44.05 -18.19 50.03
C LYS A 233 -44.89 -18.07 48.76
N ASN A 234 -45.39 -16.89 48.45
CA ASN A 234 -46.06 -16.64 47.16
C ASN A 234 -45.06 -16.82 46.00
N LEU A 235 -45.55 -17.11 44.80
CA LEU A 235 -44.70 -17.18 43.61
C LEU A 235 -44.06 -15.81 43.37
N THR A 236 -42.75 -15.80 43.18
CA THR A 236 -42.04 -14.59 42.78
C THR A 236 -42.25 -14.34 41.28
N LYS A 237 -42.08 -13.09 40.81
CA LYS A 237 -42.20 -12.74 39.39
C LYS A 237 -41.31 -13.62 38.47
N PRO A 238 -40.04 -13.94 38.82
CA PRO A 238 -39.25 -14.93 38.08
C PRO A 238 -39.92 -16.31 37.97
N ASP A 239 -40.57 -16.78 39.04
CA ASP A 239 -41.20 -18.11 39.05
C ASP A 239 -42.37 -18.17 38.05
N LEU A 240 -43.16 -17.09 37.97
CA LEU A 240 -44.22 -16.94 36.97
C LEU A 240 -43.66 -16.92 35.55
N MET A 241 -42.55 -16.22 35.30
CA MET A 241 -41.89 -16.21 33.99
C MET A 241 -41.46 -17.62 33.55
N ALA A 242 -40.84 -18.39 34.46
CA ALA A 242 -40.45 -19.79 34.23
C ALA A 242 -41.64 -20.74 34.03
N ILE A 243 -42.83 -20.39 34.56
CA ILE A 243 -44.07 -21.12 34.30
C ILE A 243 -44.57 -20.80 32.88
N TYR A 244 -44.62 -19.53 32.48
CA TYR A 244 -45.03 -19.13 31.12
C TYR A 244 -44.12 -19.73 30.03
N GLY A 245 -42.81 -19.79 30.23
CA GLY A 245 -41.87 -20.45 29.32
C GLY A 245 -42.19 -21.93 29.10
N SER A 246 -42.38 -22.69 30.20
CA SER A 246 -42.74 -24.10 30.16
C SER A 246 -44.15 -24.35 29.60
N VAL A 247 -45.11 -23.45 29.87
CA VAL A 247 -46.46 -23.49 29.27
C VAL A 247 -46.40 -23.33 27.76
N ALA A 248 -45.58 -22.42 27.23
CA ALA A 248 -45.36 -22.31 25.79
C ALA A 248 -44.72 -23.58 25.21
N LEU A 249 -43.65 -24.09 25.85
CA LEU A 249 -42.90 -25.27 25.40
C LEU A 249 -43.75 -26.54 25.21
N HIS A 250 -44.78 -26.72 26.04
CA HIS A 250 -45.61 -27.93 26.04
C HIS A 250 -46.96 -27.74 25.36
N ALA A 251 -47.32 -26.53 24.93
CA ALA A 251 -48.62 -26.20 24.34
C ALA A 251 -48.89 -26.94 23.01
N PRO A 252 -50.18 -27.18 22.67
CA PRO A 252 -50.55 -27.73 21.37
C PRO A 252 -50.21 -26.74 20.24
N LYS A 253 -49.42 -27.20 19.27
CA LYS A 253 -48.85 -26.38 18.17
C LYS A 253 -49.90 -25.56 17.40
N GLN A 254 -51.12 -26.08 17.25
CA GLN A 254 -52.22 -25.43 16.53
C GLN A 254 -52.80 -24.21 17.27
N GLU A 255 -52.77 -24.20 18.60
CA GLU A 255 -53.33 -23.10 19.42
C GLU A 255 -52.25 -22.11 19.87
N LEU A 256 -51.02 -22.59 20.04
CA LEU A 256 -49.88 -21.83 20.54
C LEU A 256 -49.69 -20.50 19.78
N LEU A 257 -49.67 -20.54 18.45
CA LEU A 257 -49.40 -19.34 17.62
C LEU A 257 -50.43 -18.21 17.82
N ALA A 258 -51.68 -18.52 18.19
CA ALA A 258 -52.69 -17.50 18.50
C ALA A 258 -52.52 -16.91 19.92
N ARG A 259 -51.72 -17.56 20.78
CA ARG A 259 -51.58 -17.26 22.21
C ARG A 259 -50.21 -16.72 22.61
N VAL A 260 -49.11 -17.05 21.93
CA VAL A 260 -47.76 -16.65 22.35
C VAL A 260 -47.63 -15.15 22.46
N ASP A 261 -47.90 -14.40 21.40
CA ASP A 261 -47.73 -12.94 21.42
C ASP A 261 -48.61 -12.24 22.49
N PRO A 262 -49.96 -12.38 22.49
CA PRO A 262 -50.80 -11.62 23.42
C PRO A 262 -50.80 -12.14 24.86
N ASP A 263 -50.72 -13.47 25.06
CA ASP A 263 -51.03 -14.09 26.35
C ASP A 263 -49.81 -14.68 27.08
N ILE A 264 -48.65 -14.80 26.42
CA ILE A 264 -47.43 -15.36 27.02
C ILE A 264 -46.27 -14.35 26.97
N ALA A 265 -45.79 -13.99 25.77
CA ALA A 265 -44.62 -13.15 25.56
C ALA A 265 -44.80 -11.74 26.17
N ALA A 266 -45.98 -11.12 25.95
CA ALA A 266 -46.32 -9.85 26.58
C ALA A 266 -46.30 -9.92 28.13
N HIS A 267 -46.73 -11.04 28.72
CA HIS A 267 -46.75 -11.22 30.18
C HIS A 267 -45.33 -11.46 30.72
N VAL A 268 -44.50 -12.26 30.05
CA VAL A 268 -43.08 -12.46 30.40
C VAL A 268 -42.30 -11.14 30.33
N LEU A 269 -42.53 -10.32 29.31
CA LEU A 269 -41.96 -8.96 29.19
C LEU A 269 -42.44 -8.02 30.29
N HIS A 270 -43.73 -8.04 30.63
CA HIS A 270 -44.28 -7.24 31.72
C HIS A 270 -43.65 -7.62 33.06
N LEU A 271 -43.58 -8.92 33.37
CA LEU A 271 -42.98 -9.45 34.59
C LEU A 271 -41.50 -9.08 34.71
N TYR A 272 -40.72 -9.22 33.63
CA TYR A 272 -39.30 -8.83 33.60
C TYR A 272 -39.12 -7.33 33.81
N ASN A 273 -39.84 -6.48 33.06
CA ASN A 273 -39.77 -5.03 33.23
C ASN A 273 -40.20 -4.58 34.63
N ALA A 274 -41.19 -5.24 35.22
CA ALA A 274 -41.62 -4.99 36.60
C ALA A 274 -40.64 -5.54 37.66
N CYS A 275 -39.62 -6.32 37.29
CA CYS A 275 -38.46 -6.65 38.13
C CYS A 275 -37.30 -5.65 37.94
N CYS A 276 -37.23 -4.96 36.79
CA CYS A 276 -36.20 -3.97 36.48
C CYS A 276 -36.60 -2.52 36.88
N GLN A 277 -37.82 -2.31 37.38
CA GLN A 277 -38.26 -1.01 37.88
C GLN A 277 -38.01 -0.85 39.38
N VAL A 278 -37.22 0.16 39.75
CA VAL A 278 -37.02 0.59 41.14
C VAL A 278 -37.57 2.01 41.28
N LEU A 279 -38.56 2.20 42.16
CA LEU A 279 -39.24 3.49 42.39
C LEU A 279 -39.79 4.17 41.12
N GLY A 280 -40.20 3.38 40.12
CA GLY A 280 -40.71 3.88 38.84
C GLY A 280 -39.64 4.27 37.82
N ILE A 281 -38.36 4.15 38.17
CA ILE A 281 -37.22 4.30 37.25
C ILE A 281 -36.81 2.90 36.77
N THR A 282 -36.67 2.72 35.46
CA THR A 282 -36.06 1.52 34.88
C THR A 282 -34.57 1.50 35.17
N VAL A 283 -34.12 0.55 35.98
CA VAL A 283 -32.71 0.33 36.35
C VAL A 283 -32.28 -1.01 35.74
N VAL A 284 -31.05 -1.08 35.22
CA VAL A 284 -30.48 -2.36 34.77
C VAL A 284 -30.36 -3.29 35.98
N ASN A 285 -31.16 -4.35 36.01
CA ASN A 285 -31.17 -5.27 37.13
C ASN A 285 -29.98 -6.24 37.04
N LYS A 286 -29.17 -6.24 38.10
CA LYS A 286 -27.93 -7.03 38.26
C LYS A 286 -28.16 -8.43 38.84
N ASP A 287 -29.41 -8.80 39.09
CA ASP A 287 -29.78 -10.14 39.55
C ASP A 287 -29.57 -11.18 38.42
N VAL A 288 -28.52 -11.98 38.57
CA VAL A 288 -28.12 -13.02 37.61
C VAL A 288 -29.16 -14.14 37.52
N ASP A 289 -29.83 -14.50 38.61
CA ASP A 289 -30.87 -15.53 38.61
C ASP A 289 -32.09 -15.05 37.79
N LEU A 290 -32.49 -13.78 37.94
CA LEU A 290 -33.52 -13.16 37.12
C LEU A 290 -33.16 -13.19 35.63
N GLN A 291 -31.91 -12.87 35.27
CA GLN A 291 -31.45 -12.88 33.88
C GLN A 291 -31.43 -14.30 33.28
N ILE A 292 -30.98 -15.31 34.03
CA ILE A 292 -31.04 -16.72 33.63
C ILE A 292 -32.49 -17.16 33.42
N ILE A 293 -33.37 -16.84 34.37
CA ILE A 293 -34.79 -17.24 34.32
C ILE A 293 -35.51 -16.58 33.13
N PHE A 294 -35.33 -15.28 32.92
CA PHE A 294 -35.85 -14.59 31.74
C PHE A 294 -35.35 -15.25 30.46
N THR A 295 -34.03 -15.36 30.31
CA THR A 295 -33.38 -15.95 29.15
C THR A 295 -33.88 -17.37 28.85
N ARG A 296 -33.98 -18.23 29.88
CA ARG A 296 -34.49 -19.59 29.75
C ARG A 296 -35.94 -19.60 29.29
N SER A 297 -36.82 -18.84 29.95
CA SER A 297 -38.25 -18.78 29.61
C SER A 297 -38.47 -18.32 28.17
N VAL A 298 -37.63 -17.37 27.73
CA VAL A 298 -37.64 -16.78 26.40
C VAL A 298 -37.04 -17.72 25.33
N THR A 299 -36.10 -18.58 25.72
CA THR A 299 -35.62 -19.72 24.89
C THR A 299 -36.72 -20.78 24.71
N GLU A 300 -37.37 -21.17 25.81
CA GLU A 300 -38.44 -22.19 25.82
C GLU A 300 -39.63 -21.76 24.94
N MET A 301 -40.02 -20.47 24.99
CA MET A 301 -40.99 -19.90 24.05
C MET A 301 -40.52 -19.98 22.59
N SER A 302 -39.26 -19.64 22.30
CA SER A 302 -38.75 -19.57 20.93
C SER A 302 -38.66 -20.93 20.25
N VAL A 303 -38.22 -21.95 20.99
CA VAL A 303 -38.23 -23.35 20.52
C VAL A 303 -39.67 -23.79 20.20
N ALA A 304 -40.64 -23.46 21.07
CA ALA A 304 -42.04 -23.81 20.86
C ALA A 304 -42.64 -23.15 19.61
N VAL A 305 -42.34 -21.86 19.39
CA VAL A 305 -42.77 -21.12 18.18
C VAL A 305 -42.11 -21.71 16.94
N GLN A 306 -40.80 -22.00 16.97
CA GLN A 306 -40.08 -22.61 15.84
C GLN A 306 -40.69 -23.97 15.45
N GLU A 307 -41.00 -24.79 16.44
CA GLU A 307 -41.62 -26.10 16.27
C GLU A 307 -43.09 -26.06 15.79
N ALA A 308 -43.81 -24.97 16.04
CA ALA A 308 -45.21 -24.79 15.65
C ALA A 308 -45.37 -24.03 14.31
N ALA A 309 -44.42 -23.15 13.97
CA ALA A 309 -44.43 -22.32 12.77
C ALA A 309 -43.66 -22.91 11.58
N ALA A 310 -43.15 -24.14 11.68
CA ALA A 310 -42.29 -24.77 10.67
C ALA A 310 -42.83 -24.71 9.23
N ASP A 311 -44.16 -24.78 9.05
CA ASP A 311 -44.85 -24.74 7.75
C ASP A 311 -45.73 -23.47 7.56
N LEU A 312 -45.61 -22.44 8.40
CA LEU A 312 -46.52 -21.28 8.46
C LEU A 312 -45.78 -19.94 8.40
N ASP A 313 -46.35 -18.93 7.71
CA ASP A 313 -45.80 -17.55 7.69
C ASP A 313 -46.15 -16.74 8.95
N TYR A 314 -46.00 -17.36 10.13
CA TYR A 314 -46.22 -16.69 11.41
C TYR A 314 -45.09 -15.70 11.71
N LYS A 315 -45.43 -14.49 12.16
CA LYS A 315 -44.48 -13.45 12.58
C LYS A 315 -44.56 -13.27 14.08
N PHE A 316 -43.46 -13.52 14.79
CA PHE A 316 -43.39 -13.37 16.23
C PHE A 316 -43.18 -11.89 16.61
N SER A 317 -44.25 -11.24 17.04
CA SER A 317 -44.33 -9.78 17.20
C SER A 317 -43.36 -9.25 18.26
N HIS A 318 -43.13 -10.00 19.33
CA HIS A 318 -42.25 -9.59 20.43
C HIS A 318 -40.76 -9.92 20.21
N LYS A 319 -40.37 -10.51 19.05
CA LYS A 319 -39.00 -10.98 18.77
C LYS A 319 -37.91 -9.96 19.09
N GLU A 320 -38.00 -8.76 18.51
CA GLU A 320 -36.97 -7.71 18.64
C GLU A 320 -36.87 -7.18 20.08
N VAL A 321 -38.00 -7.00 20.76
CA VAL A 321 -38.06 -6.49 22.14
C VAL A 321 -37.46 -7.49 23.12
N LEU A 322 -37.79 -8.78 22.96
CA LEU A 322 -37.21 -9.87 23.75
C LEU A 322 -35.69 -9.95 23.56
N LEU A 323 -35.22 -9.96 22.31
CA LEU A 323 -33.80 -9.94 21.99
C LEU A 323 -33.07 -8.73 22.59
N GLY A 324 -33.64 -7.52 22.48
CA GLY A 324 -33.06 -6.30 23.05
C GLY A 324 -32.81 -6.41 24.56
N HIS A 325 -33.77 -6.92 25.33
CA HIS A 325 -33.60 -7.13 26.77
C HIS A 325 -32.54 -8.20 27.10
N MET A 326 -32.41 -9.25 26.29
CA MET A 326 -31.40 -10.29 26.47
C MET A 326 -29.98 -9.77 26.18
N LEU A 327 -29.82 -8.98 25.12
CA LEU A 327 -28.53 -8.39 24.72
C LEU A 327 -28.04 -7.31 25.69
N VAL A 328 -28.96 -6.53 26.28
CA VAL A 328 -28.62 -5.56 27.34
C VAL A 328 -28.18 -6.26 28.62
N SER A 329 -28.80 -7.40 28.96
CA SER A 329 -28.46 -8.19 30.16
C SER A 329 -27.06 -8.81 30.08
N GLY A 330 -26.61 -9.22 28.89
CA GLY A 330 -25.33 -9.90 28.69
C GLY A 330 -24.06 -9.05 28.85
N LYS A 331 -24.18 -7.74 29.10
CA LYS A 331 -23.04 -6.79 29.07
C LYS A 331 -22.20 -6.69 30.33
N GLU A 332 -22.61 -7.29 31.45
CA GLU A 332 -21.82 -7.30 32.69
C GLU A 332 -21.08 -8.63 32.88
N PRO A 333 -19.77 -8.62 33.22
CA PRO A 333 -19.03 -9.83 33.53
C PRO A 333 -19.45 -10.40 34.89
N TRP A 334 -19.56 -11.73 34.95
CA TRP A 334 -19.85 -12.47 36.18
C TRP A 334 -18.67 -12.37 37.17
N PRO A 335 -18.83 -12.81 38.44
CA PRO A 335 -17.76 -12.80 39.44
C PRO A 335 -16.46 -13.52 39.02
N CYS A 336 -16.54 -14.47 38.08
CA CYS A 336 -15.39 -15.18 37.48
C CYS A 336 -15.17 -14.80 36.00
N GLY A 337 -15.61 -13.61 35.56
CA GLY A 337 -15.43 -13.11 34.18
C GLY A 337 -16.28 -13.78 33.10
N PHE A 338 -17.08 -14.79 33.43
CA PHE A 338 -17.69 -15.72 32.48
C PHE A 338 -19.21 -15.55 32.34
N SER A 339 -19.70 -15.02 31.20
CA SER A 339 -21.15 -14.86 30.92
C SER A 339 -21.62 -15.76 29.77
N PRO A 340 -22.20 -16.94 30.04
CA PRO A 340 -22.61 -17.92 29.02
C PRO A 340 -24.00 -17.66 28.42
N ILE A 341 -24.72 -16.66 28.94
CA ILE A 341 -26.17 -16.52 28.74
C ILE A 341 -26.61 -16.20 27.29
N PRO A 342 -25.95 -15.32 26.50
CA PRO A 342 -26.57 -14.78 25.29
C PRO A 342 -26.58 -15.69 24.07
N SER A 343 -25.64 -16.63 23.88
CA SER A 343 -25.47 -17.30 22.57
C SER A 343 -26.53 -18.38 22.27
N LEU A 344 -26.89 -19.22 23.25
CA LEU A 344 -27.82 -20.35 23.04
C LEU A 344 -29.25 -19.90 22.68
N PRO A 345 -29.88 -18.95 23.39
CA PRO A 345 -31.24 -18.49 23.08
C PRO A 345 -31.30 -17.79 21.73
N VAL A 346 -30.31 -16.95 21.46
CA VAL A 346 -30.25 -16.13 20.27
C VAL A 346 -30.16 -17.00 19.01
N SER A 347 -29.52 -18.18 19.09
CA SER A 347 -29.52 -19.18 18.00
C SER A 347 -30.90 -19.78 17.69
N CYS A 348 -31.85 -19.73 18.64
CA CYS A 348 -33.25 -20.09 18.38
C CYS A 348 -34.05 -18.90 17.81
N PHE A 349 -33.62 -17.66 18.08
CA PHE A 349 -34.29 -16.46 17.59
C PHE A 349 -33.90 -16.08 16.16
N SER A 350 -32.67 -16.36 15.72
CA SER A 350 -32.22 -16.07 14.35
C SER A 350 -33.19 -16.63 13.32
N THR A 351 -33.61 -17.88 13.50
CA THR A 351 -34.48 -18.65 12.59
C THR A 351 -35.95 -18.23 12.59
N LEU A 352 -36.43 -17.47 13.59
CA LEU A 352 -37.83 -17.05 13.69
C LEU A 352 -38.15 -15.87 12.77
N LYS A 353 -39.36 -15.78 12.23
CA LYS A 353 -39.83 -14.59 11.48
C LYS A 353 -40.36 -13.50 12.43
N PRO A 354 -40.21 -12.20 12.14
CA PRO A 354 -39.52 -11.62 10.98
C PRO A 354 -38.00 -11.87 11.02
N GLN A 355 -37.36 -11.93 9.85
CA GLN A 355 -35.90 -12.06 9.77
C GLN A 355 -35.21 -10.86 10.45
N LEU A 356 -34.06 -11.12 11.08
CA LEU A 356 -33.23 -10.04 11.64
C LEU A 356 -32.62 -9.21 10.52
N SER A 357 -32.52 -7.90 10.71
CA SER A 357 -31.73 -7.06 9.78
C SER A 357 -30.25 -7.47 9.83
N LEU A 358 -29.52 -7.29 8.73
CA LEU A 358 -28.08 -7.56 8.70
C LEU A 358 -27.35 -6.87 9.85
N ASN A 359 -27.65 -5.59 10.12
CA ASN A 359 -27.05 -4.85 11.22
C ASN A 359 -27.33 -5.50 12.60
N ASP A 360 -28.54 -6.04 12.82
CA ASP A 360 -28.84 -6.76 14.07
C ASP A 360 -28.12 -8.10 14.15
N LYS A 361 -28.06 -8.88 13.06
CA LYS A 361 -27.25 -10.11 12.96
C LYS A 361 -25.79 -9.83 13.33
N LEU A 362 -25.20 -8.80 12.72
CA LEU A 362 -23.81 -8.38 12.92
C LEU A 362 -23.56 -7.91 14.36
N ASN A 363 -24.42 -7.07 14.94
CA ASN A 363 -24.28 -6.60 16.32
C ASN A 363 -24.36 -7.75 17.33
N ILE A 364 -25.35 -8.62 17.17
CA ILE A 364 -25.56 -9.80 18.02
C ILE A 364 -24.35 -10.74 17.97
N LEU A 365 -23.86 -11.03 16.77
CA LEU A 365 -22.71 -11.89 16.57
C LEU A 365 -21.43 -11.25 17.16
N ASN A 366 -21.20 -9.97 16.92
CA ASN A 366 -20.03 -9.24 17.43
C ASN A 366 -19.96 -9.26 18.96
N GLU A 367 -21.07 -8.98 19.66
CA GLU A 367 -21.09 -9.08 21.13
C GLU A 367 -20.89 -10.53 21.61
N SER A 368 -21.49 -11.52 20.93
CA SER A 368 -21.31 -12.94 21.26
C SER A 368 -19.86 -13.41 21.09
N LEU A 369 -19.16 -12.93 20.05
CA LEU A 369 -17.75 -13.19 19.80
C LEU A 369 -16.87 -12.53 20.88
N LYS A 370 -17.13 -11.26 21.23
CA LYS A 370 -16.41 -10.54 22.32
C LYS A 370 -16.54 -11.23 23.68
N CYS A 371 -17.68 -11.85 23.98
CA CYS A 371 -17.87 -12.57 25.25
C CYS A 371 -17.14 -13.91 25.31
N LEU A 372 -17.00 -14.62 24.18
CA LEU A 372 -16.60 -16.03 24.17
C LEU A 372 -15.21 -16.31 23.58
N LEU A 373 -14.75 -15.52 22.60
CA LEU A 373 -13.42 -15.72 22.01
C LEU A 373 -12.27 -15.37 22.97
N PRO A 374 -12.29 -14.26 23.75
CA PRO A 374 -11.18 -13.91 24.65
C PRO A 374 -11.00 -14.81 25.87
N LEU A 375 -11.96 -15.70 26.18
CA LEU A 375 -11.91 -16.54 27.37
C LEU A 375 -10.59 -17.33 27.47
N PRO A 376 -9.98 -17.54 28.64
CA PRO A 376 -8.79 -18.40 28.74
C PRO A 376 -9.06 -19.82 28.22
N PRO A 377 -8.01 -20.59 27.86
CA PRO A 377 -8.13 -22.02 27.57
C PRO A 377 -8.86 -22.78 28.69
N MET A 378 -9.65 -23.80 28.33
CA MET A 378 -10.50 -24.55 29.26
C MET A 378 -9.72 -25.05 30.49
N ASP A 379 -8.51 -25.59 30.30
CA ASP A 379 -7.65 -26.10 31.37
C ASP A 379 -7.31 -25.03 32.44
N GLN A 380 -7.20 -23.77 32.03
CA GLN A 380 -6.92 -22.65 32.94
C GLN A 380 -8.16 -22.29 33.75
N LEU A 381 -9.33 -22.19 33.10
CA LEU A 381 -10.62 -21.93 33.76
C LEU A 381 -11.02 -23.04 34.74
N ILE A 382 -10.79 -24.31 34.39
CA ILE A 382 -10.98 -25.45 35.31
C ILE A 382 -10.02 -25.35 36.52
N GLY A 383 -8.83 -24.78 36.33
CA GLY A 383 -7.88 -24.48 37.41
C GLY A 383 -8.39 -23.46 38.44
N GLU A 384 -9.31 -22.58 38.05
CA GLU A 384 -9.92 -21.57 38.95
C GLU A 384 -11.08 -22.12 39.80
N GLY A 385 -11.61 -23.30 39.46
CA GLY A 385 -12.71 -23.95 40.18
C GLY A 385 -12.32 -24.40 41.60
N GLN A 386 -12.99 -23.86 42.61
CA GLN A 386 -12.68 -24.12 44.02
C GLN A 386 -13.09 -25.53 44.49
N THR A 387 -14.19 -26.07 43.95
CA THR A 387 -14.65 -27.44 44.20
C THR A 387 -14.77 -28.24 42.91
N ASP A 388 -14.79 -29.57 43.01
CA ASP A 388 -14.93 -30.45 41.84
C ASP A 388 -16.26 -30.22 41.09
N LYS A 389 -17.31 -29.80 41.80
CA LYS A 389 -18.58 -29.39 41.18
C LYS A 389 -18.46 -28.10 40.38
N ASP A 390 -17.67 -27.14 40.86
CA ASP A 390 -17.44 -25.90 40.13
C ASP A 390 -16.66 -26.19 38.83
N LYS A 391 -15.70 -27.12 38.88
CA LYS A 391 -14.94 -27.57 37.71
C LYS A 391 -15.82 -28.24 36.65
N GLU A 392 -16.63 -29.23 37.05
CA GLU A 392 -17.62 -29.86 36.16
C GLU A 392 -18.61 -28.82 35.59
N HIS A 393 -18.99 -27.82 36.37
CA HIS A 393 -19.91 -26.77 35.93
C HIS A 393 -19.26 -25.79 34.94
N ILE A 394 -18.02 -25.37 35.18
CA ILE A 394 -17.22 -24.53 34.27
C ILE A 394 -17.02 -25.25 32.93
N GLU A 395 -16.62 -26.53 32.95
CA GLU A 395 -16.45 -27.34 31.74
C GLU A 395 -17.77 -27.43 30.95
N PHE A 396 -18.86 -27.82 31.61
CA PHE A 396 -20.19 -27.92 30.99
C PHE A 396 -20.65 -26.61 30.36
N LEU A 397 -20.53 -25.50 31.08
CA LEU A 397 -20.94 -24.19 30.57
C LEU A 397 -20.06 -23.72 29.42
N TYR A 398 -18.74 -23.89 29.50
CA TYR A 398 -17.79 -23.50 28.45
C TYR A 398 -18.08 -24.24 27.14
N VAL A 399 -18.19 -25.57 27.19
CA VAL A 399 -18.52 -26.40 26.01
C VAL A 399 -19.84 -25.95 25.39
N ARG A 400 -20.88 -25.81 26.23
CA ARG A 400 -22.23 -25.44 25.77
C ARG A 400 -22.30 -24.04 25.18
N SER A 401 -21.46 -23.10 25.64
CA SER A 401 -21.43 -21.71 25.15
C SER A 401 -20.75 -21.58 23.79
N LEU A 402 -19.65 -22.32 23.55
CA LEU A 402 -18.99 -22.37 22.24
C LEU A 402 -19.83 -23.13 21.20
N ASP A 403 -20.44 -24.24 21.59
CA ASP A 403 -21.36 -25.01 20.76
C ASP A 403 -22.65 -24.20 20.43
N ALA A 404 -23.09 -23.33 21.34
CA ALA A 404 -24.14 -22.35 21.08
C ALA A 404 -23.71 -21.26 20.08
N LEU A 405 -22.51 -20.68 20.24
CA LEU A 405 -21.95 -19.70 19.29
C LEU A 405 -21.80 -20.30 17.88
N ARG A 406 -21.38 -21.57 17.79
CA ARG A 406 -21.30 -22.35 16.55
C ARG A 406 -22.65 -22.50 15.87
N ARG A 407 -23.70 -22.88 16.61
CA ARG A 407 -25.08 -22.92 16.09
C ARG A 407 -25.55 -21.54 15.63
N LEU A 408 -25.32 -20.51 16.44
CA LEU A 408 -25.69 -19.13 16.12
C LEU A 408 -25.07 -18.69 14.79
N LEU A 409 -23.75 -18.77 14.67
CA LEU A 409 -23.02 -18.40 13.45
C LEU A 409 -23.52 -19.21 12.25
N LYS A 410 -23.70 -20.53 12.40
CA LYS A 410 -24.24 -21.40 11.35
C LYS A 410 -25.63 -20.98 10.87
N THR A 411 -26.55 -20.64 11.77
CA THR A 411 -27.89 -20.14 11.38
C THR A 411 -27.77 -18.81 10.65
N MET A 412 -27.08 -17.82 11.24
CA MET A 412 -26.98 -16.48 10.66
C MET A 412 -26.33 -16.44 9.27
N LEU A 413 -25.41 -17.36 8.98
CA LEU A 413 -24.64 -17.43 7.74
C LEU A 413 -25.35 -18.21 6.62
N TRP A 414 -26.25 -19.15 6.94
CA TRP A 414 -26.96 -19.96 5.94
C TRP A 414 -28.48 -19.75 5.87
N ASP A 415 -29.06 -18.93 6.76
CA ASP A 415 -30.49 -18.56 6.72
C ASP A 415 -30.83 -17.44 5.69
N GLY A 416 -29.83 -16.89 5.00
CA GLY A 416 -29.97 -15.82 3.99
C GLY A 416 -29.67 -16.30 2.56
N GLU A 417 -30.39 -15.75 1.57
CA GLU A 417 -30.13 -16.00 0.14
C GLU A 417 -29.08 -15.04 -0.46
N ASP A 418 -28.73 -13.96 0.25
CA ASP A 418 -27.85 -12.89 -0.22
C ASP A 418 -26.37 -13.20 0.09
N PRO A 419 -25.48 -13.34 -0.91
CA PRO A 419 -24.06 -13.56 -0.69
C PRO A 419 -23.34 -12.38 0.00
N GLU A 420 -23.86 -11.14 -0.06
CA GLU A 420 -23.25 -9.99 0.61
C GLU A 420 -23.41 -10.07 2.13
N GLU A 421 -24.55 -10.56 2.64
CA GLU A 421 -24.75 -10.80 4.09
C GLU A 421 -23.72 -11.80 4.64
N CYS A 422 -23.43 -12.87 3.89
CA CYS A 422 -22.42 -13.86 4.28
C CYS A 422 -21.01 -13.25 4.33
N GLN A 423 -20.67 -12.38 3.38
CA GLN A 423 -19.37 -11.72 3.33
C GLN A 423 -19.18 -10.76 4.52
N GLU A 424 -20.22 -10.01 4.90
CA GLU A 424 -20.16 -9.13 6.08
C GLU A 424 -20.09 -9.90 7.41
N ILE A 425 -20.72 -11.07 7.50
CA ILE A 425 -20.56 -11.97 8.64
C ILE A 425 -19.10 -12.45 8.76
N PHE A 426 -18.45 -12.82 7.64
CA PHE A 426 -17.02 -13.15 7.64
C PHE A 426 -16.13 -11.92 7.94
N ASN A 427 -16.52 -10.71 7.53
CA ASN A 427 -15.79 -9.48 7.87
C ASN A 427 -15.70 -9.25 9.39
N LEU A 428 -16.73 -9.60 10.18
CA LEU A 428 -16.62 -9.57 11.65
C LEU A 428 -15.58 -10.56 12.20
N LEU A 429 -15.44 -11.73 11.57
CA LEU A 429 -14.48 -12.75 12.00
C LEU A 429 -13.02 -12.32 11.71
N ARG A 430 -12.80 -11.48 10.67
CA ARG A 430 -11.46 -10.94 10.32
C ARG A 430 -10.80 -10.19 11.48
N ILE A 431 -11.56 -9.54 12.36
CA ILE A 431 -11.03 -8.81 13.53
C ILE A 431 -10.24 -9.75 14.47
N TRP A 432 -10.71 -10.99 14.62
CA TRP A 432 -10.17 -11.95 15.59
C TRP A 432 -8.96 -12.75 15.09
N ARG A 433 -8.77 -12.86 13.76
CA ARG A 433 -7.61 -13.56 13.17
C ARG A 433 -6.27 -12.90 13.51
N VAL A 434 -6.29 -11.59 13.76
CA VAL A 434 -5.09 -10.76 14.05
C VAL A 434 -4.75 -10.80 15.55
N SER A 435 -5.55 -11.48 16.38
CA SER A 435 -5.31 -11.52 17.83
C SER A 435 -3.92 -12.06 18.16
N PRO A 436 -3.16 -11.42 19.07
CA PRO A 436 -1.89 -11.97 19.55
C PRO A 436 -2.08 -13.30 20.28
N ASN A 437 -3.26 -13.54 20.86
CA ASN A 437 -3.57 -14.73 21.65
C ASN A 437 -3.84 -15.94 20.75
N GLU A 438 -3.04 -17.00 20.90
CA GLU A 438 -3.12 -18.18 20.02
C GLU A 438 -4.48 -18.90 20.12
N TRP A 439 -5.07 -18.98 21.32
CA TRP A 439 -6.37 -19.62 21.55
C TRP A 439 -7.55 -18.84 20.92
N GLU A 440 -7.42 -17.52 20.76
CA GLU A 440 -8.43 -16.70 20.05
C GLU A 440 -8.39 -17.00 18.55
N ARG A 441 -7.18 -17.04 17.96
CA ARG A 441 -6.97 -17.42 16.56
C ARG A 441 -7.40 -18.87 16.28
N GLU A 442 -7.09 -19.79 17.19
CA GLU A 442 -7.50 -21.19 17.10
C GLU A 442 -9.02 -21.33 17.07
N ARG A 443 -9.72 -20.72 18.03
CA ARG A 443 -11.19 -20.80 18.11
C ARG A 443 -11.86 -20.21 16.88
N ILE A 444 -11.44 -19.04 16.42
CA ILE A 444 -12.09 -18.39 15.26
C ILE A 444 -11.89 -19.20 13.97
N LEU A 445 -10.72 -19.82 13.79
CA LEU A 445 -10.42 -20.62 12.60
C LEU A 445 -11.11 -22.00 12.63
N GLN A 446 -11.15 -22.68 13.78
CA GLN A 446 -11.94 -23.90 13.96
C GLN A 446 -13.44 -23.63 13.74
N LEU A 447 -13.98 -22.59 14.39
CA LEU A 447 -15.37 -22.16 14.24
C LEU A 447 -15.73 -21.85 12.78
N SER A 448 -14.83 -21.18 12.05
CA SER A 448 -15.02 -20.88 10.63
C SER A 448 -15.05 -22.15 9.78
N ALA A 449 -14.09 -23.07 9.99
CA ALA A 449 -14.01 -24.33 9.26
C ALA A 449 -15.27 -25.21 9.46
N GLU A 450 -15.74 -25.31 10.71
CA GLU A 450 -16.90 -26.13 11.06
C GLU A 450 -18.23 -25.57 10.53
N VAL A 451 -18.37 -24.24 10.45
CA VAL A 451 -19.54 -23.59 9.85
C VAL A 451 -19.54 -23.73 8.32
N LEU A 452 -18.37 -23.61 7.69
CA LEU A 452 -18.20 -23.84 6.25
C LEU A 452 -18.42 -25.30 5.85
N ALA A 453 -18.04 -26.27 6.70
CA ALA A 453 -18.23 -27.69 6.46
C ALA A 453 -19.71 -28.14 6.48
N SER A 454 -20.64 -27.27 6.89
CA SER A 454 -22.06 -27.61 6.93
C SER A 454 -22.75 -27.35 5.60
N ASN A 455 -22.90 -28.42 4.80
CA ASN A 455 -23.54 -28.46 3.47
C ASN A 455 -25.02 -28.00 3.47
N ILE A 456 -25.27 -26.69 3.60
CA ILE A 456 -26.58 -26.05 3.44
C ILE A 456 -26.59 -25.30 2.09
N GLN A 457 -27.79 -25.05 1.54
CA GLN A 457 -27.95 -24.51 0.18
C GLN A 457 -27.18 -23.20 -0.03
N ARG A 458 -26.26 -23.24 -1.00
CA ARG A 458 -25.34 -22.16 -1.36
C ARG A 458 -26.07 -20.96 -1.98
N PRO A 459 -25.77 -19.70 -1.57
CA PRO A 459 -26.13 -18.50 -2.32
C PRO A 459 -25.55 -18.51 -3.72
N ALA A 460 -26.36 -18.18 -4.73
CA ALA A 460 -25.87 -18.03 -6.09
C ALA A 460 -24.73 -16.99 -6.15
N ASN A 461 -23.66 -17.27 -6.88
CA ASN A 461 -22.47 -16.42 -7.00
C ASN A 461 -21.69 -16.19 -5.69
N PHE A 462 -21.78 -17.07 -4.68
CA PHE A 462 -20.88 -17.02 -3.51
C PHE A 462 -19.40 -17.01 -3.93
N ARG A 463 -18.71 -15.90 -3.60
CA ARG A 463 -17.31 -15.62 -3.92
C ARG A 463 -16.40 -16.21 -2.84
N ILE A 464 -15.28 -16.82 -3.24
CA ILE A 464 -14.36 -17.51 -2.31
C ILE A 464 -12.98 -16.86 -2.22
N GLY A 465 -12.60 -15.99 -3.16
CA GLY A 465 -11.25 -15.41 -3.26
C GLY A 465 -10.79 -14.74 -1.97
N SER A 466 -11.55 -13.77 -1.46
CA SER A 466 -11.24 -13.12 -0.17
C SER A 466 -11.18 -14.11 0.98
N LEU A 467 -12.10 -15.08 1.07
CA LEU A 467 -12.10 -16.09 2.14
C LEU A 467 -10.89 -17.03 2.07
N VAL A 468 -10.44 -17.42 0.88
CA VAL A 468 -9.21 -18.19 0.68
C VAL A 468 -7.98 -17.35 1.06
N GLY A 469 -7.95 -16.06 0.71
CA GLY A 469 -6.90 -15.12 1.14
C GLY A 469 -6.86 -14.95 2.67
N LEU A 470 -8.03 -15.00 3.32
CA LEU A 470 -8.18 -14.93 4.77
C LEU A 470 -7.63 -16.17 5.48
N PHE A 471 -7.91 -17.38 4.97
CA PHE A 471 -7.51 -18.63 5.63
C PHE A 471 -6.11 -19.13 5.23
N GLY A 472 -5.72 -19.02 3.96
CA GLY A 472 -4.48 -19.57 3.40
C GLY A 472 -3.20 -19.27 4.20
N PRO A 473 -2.95 -18.02 4.62
CA PRO A 473 -1.77 -17.65 5.41
C PRO A 473 -1.65 -18.38 6.76
N HIS A 474 -2.78 -18.72 7.39
CA HIS A 474 -2.79 -19.40 8.69
C HIS A 474 -2.39 -20.89 8.59
N CYS A 475 -2.23 -21.45 7.38
CA CYS A 475 -1.52 -22.72 7.18
C CYS A 475 -0.03 -22.67 7.58
N CYS A 476 0.51 -21.51 8.00
CA CYS A 476 1.84 -21.37 8.61
C CYS A 476 1.83 -20.72 10.01
N ASP A 477 0.70 -20.70 10.72
CA ASP A 477 0.63 -20.23 12.11
C ASP A 477 1.43 -21.15 13.06
N SER A 478 1.76 -20.67 14.26
CA SER A 478 2.58 -21.38 15.25
C SER A 478 1.95 -22.70 15.70
N LEU A 479 0.65 -22.70 15.95
CA LEU A 479 -0.08 -23.84 16.51
C LEU A 479 -0.57 -24.81 15.42
N PRO A 480 -0.34 -26.13 15.53
CA PRO A 480 -0.76 -27.10 14.51
C PRO A 480 -2.26 -27.13 14.26
N THR A 481 -3.07 -26.97 15.31
CA THR A 481 -4.54 -26.95 15.23
C THR A 481 -5.07 -25.73 14.48
N ILE A 482 -4.38 -24.59 14.54
CA ILE A 482 -4.65 -23.42 13.68
C ILE A 482 -4.39 -23.78 12.21
N ARG A 483 -3.23 -24.36 11.90
CA ARG A 483 -2.86 -24.72 10.52
C ARG A 483 -3.85 -25.72 9.90
N GLN A 484 -4.28 -26.71 10.68
CA GLN A 484 -5.28 -27.69 10.28
C GLN A 484 -6.67 -27.05 10.11
N GLY A 485 -7.12 -26.20 11.05
CA GLY A 485 -8.38 -25.47 10.92
C GLY A 485 -8.44 -24.57 9.70
N ALA A 486 -7.33 -23.88 9.37
CA ALA A 486 -7.21 -23.10 8.14
C ALA A 486 -7.34 -23.97 6.88
N ALA A 487 -6.66 -25.13 6.84
CA ALA A 487 -6.79 -26.09 5.74
C ALA A 487 -8.20 -26.68 5.63
N ASP A 488 -8.86 -27.00 6.75
CA ASP A 488 -10.24 -27.51 6.80
C ASP A 488 -11.26 -26.48 6.29
N ALA A 489 -11.05 -25.18 6.58
CA ALA A 489 -11.84 -24.09 6.01
C ALA A 489 -11.67 -24.01 4.48
N ILE A 490 -10.44 -24.10 3.97
CA ILE A 490 -10.14 -24.06 2.53
C ILE A 490 -10.73 -25.29 1.80
N ILE A 491 -10.59 -26.49 2.39
CA ILE A 491 -11.23 -27.72 1.91
C ILE A 491 -12.75 -27.54 1.84
N SER A 492 -13.36 -26.92 2.85
CA SER A 492 -14.81 -26.67 2.86
C SER A 492 -15.23 -25.66 1.78
N LEU A 493 -14.48 -24.57 1.57
CA LEU A 493 -14.73 -23.60 0.49
C LEU A 493 -14.65 -24.24 -0.90
N LEU A 494 -13.67 -25.11 -1.15
CA LEU A 494 -13.56 -25.86 -2.40
C LEU A 494 -14.66 -26.92 -2.56
N GLY A 495 -15.12 -27.50 -1.44
CA GLY A 495 -16.30 -28.36 -1.40
C GLY A 495 -17.57 -27.63 -1.86
N ILE A 496 -17.77 -26.38 -1.40
CA ILE A 496 -18.89 -25.51 -1.79
C ILE A 496 -18.84 -25.12 -3.29
N GLN A 497 -17.65 -25.08 -3.90
CA GLN A 497 -17.49 -24.94 -5.35
C GLN A 497 -17.76 -26.23 -6.16
N GLY A 498 -17.96 -27.38 -5.50
CA GLY A 498 -18.31 -28.64 -6.16
C GLY A 498 -17.14 -29.40 -6.77
N MET A 499 -15.93 -29.30 -6.19
CA MET A 499 -14.69 -29.83 -6.77
C MET A 499 -14.10 -31.04 -6.00
N PRO A 500 -14.58 -32.28 -6.20
CA PRO A 500 -14.23 -33.42 -5.34
C PRO A 500 -12.85 -34.06 -5.60
N GLN A 501 -12.27 -33.95 -6.80
CA GLN A 501 -11.08 -34.75 -7.18
C GLN A 501 -9.75 -34.30 -6.54
N GLU A 502 -9.57 -33.01 -6.28
CA GLU A 502 -8.39 -32.49 -5.56
C GLU A 502 -8.59 -32.52 -4.03
N LEU A 503 -9.81 -32.77 -3.57
CA LEU A 503 -10.19 -32.71 -2.16
C LEU A 503 -9.53 -33.81 -1.30
N GLU A 504 -9.16 -34.95 -1.89
CA GLU A 504 -8.43 -36.00 -1.17
C GLU A 504 -6.96 -35.62 -0.97
N LYS A 505 -6.29 -35.11 -2.01
CA LYS A 505 -4.89 -34.65 -1.91
C LYS A 505 -4.72 -33.49 -0.92
N LEU A 506 -5.73 -32.61 -0.82
CA LEU A 506 -5.76 -31.56 0.20
C LEU A 506 -5.86 -32.11 1.63
N LYS A 507 -6.59 -33.22 1.84
CA LYS A 507 -6.67 -33.89 3.15
C LYS A 507 -5.32 -34.52 3.52
N ASP A 508 -4.62 -35.12 2.57
CA ASP A 508 -3.26 -35.65 2.79
C ASP A 508 -2.30 -34.53 3.23
N LEU A 509 -2.28 -33.40 2.50
CA LEU A 509 -1.47 -32.22 2.85
C LEU A 509 -1.88 -31.61 4.20
N ARG A 510 -3.16 -31.68 4.58
CA ARG A 510 -3.70 -31.21 5.87
C ARG A 510 -3.23 -32.05 7.05
N GLU A 511 -2.97 -33.35 6.88
CA GLU A 511 -2.30 -34.16 7.91
C GLU A 511 -0.83 -33.76 8.07
N GLU A 512 -0.12 -33.48 6.97
CA GLU A 512 1.30 -33.05 6.99
C GLU A 512 1.53 -31.71 7.72
N LEU A 513 0.53 -30.82 7.80
CA LEU A 513 0.60 -29.56 8.56
C LEU A 513 0.80 -29.77 10.08
N SER A 514 0.65 -31.00 10.58
CA SER A 514 1.03 -31.39 11.95
C SER A 514 2.53 -31.29 12.24
N SER A 515 3.37 -31.19 11.20
CA SER A 515 4.84 -31.10 11.28
C SER A 515 5.34 -29.92 12.14
N ARG A 516 6.46 -30.14 12.84
CA ARG A 516 7.09 -29.13 13.73
C ARG A 516 8.11 -28.23 13.04
N GLU A 517 8.55 -28.56 11.82
CA GLU A 517 9.61 -27.82 11.12
C GLU A 517 9.04 -26.74 10.19
N CYS A 518 9.50 -25.49 10.35
CA CYS A 518 8.96 -24.37 9.59
C CYS A 518 9.23 -24.44 8.08
N GLN A 519 10.31 -25.10 7.63
CA GLN A 519 10.58 -25.25 6.20
C GLN A 519 9.56 -26.18 5.51
N ASP A 520 9.17 -27.27 6.17
CA ASP A 520 8.12 -28.15 5.67
C ASP A 520 6.76 -27.43 5.62
N GLN A 521 6.42 -26.64 6.65
CA GLN A 521 5.18 -25.86 6.70
C GLN A 521 5.04 -24.90 5.51
N PHE A 522 6.10 -24.15 5.16
CA PHE A 522 6.07 -23.26 3.99
C PHE A 522 5.97 -24.03 2.66
N ARG A 523 6.60 -25.21 2.55
CA ARG A 523 6.49 -26.08 1.36
C ARG A 523 5.05 -26.61 1.20
N ILE A 524 4.45 -27.11 2.29
CA ILE A 524 3.07 -27.62 2.28
C ILE A 524 2.09 -26.49 1.96
N SER A 525 2.25 -25.31 2.58
CA SER A 525 1.43 -24.13 2.30
C SER A 525 1.51 -23.67 0.83
N SER A 526 2.70 -23.71 0.21
CA SER A 526 2.85 -23.47 -1.24
C SER A 526 2.16 -24.53 -2.10
N ASN A 527 2.24 -25.82 -1.72
CA ASN A 527 1.53 -26.89 -2.44
C ASN A 527 0.00 -26.73 -2.36
N ILE A 528 -0.53 -26.35 -1.19
CA ILE A 528 -1.95 -26.01 -1.01
C ILE A 528 -2.30 -24.81 -1.91
N ALA A 529 -1.52 -23.73 -1.87
CA ALA A 529 -1.73 -22.55 -2.71
C ALA A 529 -1.76 -22.89 -4.21
N LYS A 530 -0.86 -23.76 -4.70
CA LYS A 530 -0.79 -24.21 -6.11
C LYS A 530 -1.96 -25.07 -6.57
N MET A 531 -2.64 -25.71 -5.62
CA MET A 531 -3.85 -26.48 -5.89
C MET A 531 -5.06 -25.56 -5.90
N VAL A 532 -5.20 -24.70 -4.89
CA VAL A 532 -6.32 -23.77 -4.73
C VAL A 532 -6.33 -22.68 -5.81
N SER A 533 -5.16 -22.19 -6.25
CA SER A 533 -5.03 -21.14 -7.26
C SER A 533 -5.73 -21.43 -8.58
N LYS A 534 -5.92 -22.70 -8.94
CA LYS A 534 -6.58 -23.14 -10.17
C LYS A 534 -8.11 -23.03 -10.11
N PHE A 535 -8.66 -22.76 -8.93
CA PHE A 535 -10.10 -22.71 -8.65
C PHE A 535 -10.60 -21.32 -8.22
N ILE A 536 -9.71 -20.35 -7.99
CA ILE A 536 -10.09 -18.95 -7.77
C ILE A 536 -10.44 -18.32 -9.13
N PRO A 537 -11.68 -17.84 -9.36
CA PRO A 537 -12.03 -17.16 -10.60
C PRO A 537 -11.18 -15.89 -10.80
N HIS A 538 -10.83 -15.56 -12.05
CA HIS A 538 -10.01 -14.40 -12.33
C HIS A 538 -10.67 -13.09 -11.83
N GLU A 539 -12.00 -12.98 -11.80
CA GLU A 539 -12.71 -11.83 -11.21
C GLU A 539 -12.56 -11.69 -9.69
N GLU A 540 -12.05 -12.70 -9.00
CA GLU A 540 -11.85 -12.70 -7.54
C GLU A 540 -10.37 -12.53 -7.14
N THR A 541 -9.45 -12.56 -8.10
CA THR A 541 -8.00 -12.50 -7.84
C THR A 541 -7.56 -11.15 -7.25
N GLN A 542 -8.17 -10.03 -7.62
CA GLN A 542 -7.89 -8.74 -6.98
C GLN A 542 -8.27 -8.75 -5.49
N ASP A 543 -9.47 -9.24 -5.14
CA ASP A 543 -9.95 -9.28 -3.75
C ASP A 543 -9.14 -10.27 -2.89
N PHE A 544 -8.70 -11.38 -3.48
CA PHE A 544 -7.75 -12.31 -2.86
C PHE A 544 -6.38 -11.63 -2.57
N LEU A 545 -5.85 -10.83 -3.51
CA LEU A 545 -4.58 -10.13 -3.32
C LEU A 545 -4.67 -9.00 -2.29
N GLU A 546 -5.79 -8.26 -2.25
CA GLU A 546 -6.07 -7.25 -1.20
C GLU A 546 -6.04 -7.88 0.20
N GLU A 547 -6.69 -9.03 0.36
CA GLU A 547 -6.73 -9.76 1.63
C GLU A 547 -5.33 -10.19 2.11
N LEU A 548 -4.46 -10.59 1.18
CA LEU A 548 -3.07 -10.97 1.49
C LEU A 548 -2.16 -9.76 1.75
N LEU A 549 -2.46 -8.59 1.18
CA LEU A 549 -1.76 -7.34 1.47
C LEU A 549 -2.09 -6.83 2.88
N ASP A 550 -3.36 -6.88 3.30
CA ASP A 550 -3.75 -6.67 4.71
C ASP A 550 -3.06 -7.69 5.63
N GLY A 551 -2.99 -8.96 5.18
CA GLY A 551 -2.26 -10.01 5.87
C GLY A 551 -0.78 -9.70 6.11
N LEU A 552 -0.09 -9.12 5.12
CA LEU A 552 1.31 -8.66 5.22
C LEU A 552 1.50 -7.49 6.20
N GLU A 553 0.47 -6.66 6.39
CA GLU A 553 0.47 -5.55 7.35
C GLU A 553 0.22 -6.03 8.77
N ASN A 554 -0.69 -6.98 8.97
CA ASN A 554 -1.30 -7.22 10.28
C ASN A 554 -0.93 -8.56 10.94
N LEU A 555 -0.61 -9.61 10.18
CA LEU A 555 -0.38 -10.95 10.73
C LEU A 555 1.02 -11.16 11.34
N THR A 556 1.18 -12.30 12.02
CA THR A 556 2.46 -12.77 12.58
C THR A 556 3.51 -12.99 11.48
N PRO A 557 4.83 -12.96 11.77
CA PRO A 557 5.87 -13.07 10.74
C PRO A 557 5.79 -14.32 9.85
N ASN A 558 5.39 -15.47 10.42
CA ASN A 558 5.21 -16.69 9.63
C ASN A 558 4.00 -16.60 8.70
N CYS A 559 2.86 -16.10 9.18
CA CYS A 559 1.65 -15.91 8.38
C CYS A 559 1.86 -14.81 7.31
N ALA A 560 2.56 -13.72 7.62
CA ALA A 560 2.95 -12.70 6.65
C ALA A 560 3.87 -13.28 5.55
N LYS A 561 4.83 -14.14 5.90
CA LYS A 561 5.62 -14.89 4.91
C LYS A 561 4.77 -15.90 4.11
N ALA A 562 3.73 -16.47 4.69
CA ALA A 562 2.77 -17.28 3.94
C ALA A 562 1.95 -16.41 2.97
N CYS A 563 1.55 -15.19 3.34
CA CYS A 563 0.88 -14.26 2.44
C CYS A 563 1.71 -14.05 1.15
N SER A 564 3.01 -13.78 1.27
CA SER A 564 3.86 -13.59 0.09
C SER A 564 4.02 -14.87 -0.75
N ILE A 565 4.10 -16.05 -0.13
CA ILE A 565 4.10 -17.34 -0.84
C ILE A 565 2.79 -17.53 -1.64
N TRP A 566 1.64 -17.23 -1.04
CA TRP A 566 0.34 -17.34 -1.69
C TRP A 566 0.15 -16.30 -2.81
N MET A 567 0.60 -15.05 -2.61
CA MET A 567 0.60 -14.01 -3.65
C MET A 567 1.49 -14.37 -4.83
N VAL A 568 2.72 -14.83 -4.59
CA VAL A 568 3.62 -15.32 -5.65
C VAL A 568 2.98 -16.49 -6.39
N THR A 569 2.39 -17.44 -5.67
CA THR A 569 1.78 -18.63 -6.28
C THR A 569 0.58 -18.32 -7.19
N ILE A 570 -0.33 -17.42 -6.78
CA ILE A 570 -1.47 -17.05 -7.66
C ILE A 570 -1.00 -16.29 -8.90
N LEU A 571 0.05 -15.46 -8.76
CA LEU A 571 0.60 -14.67 -9.86
C LEU A 571 1.41 -15.54 -10.83
N GLU A 572 2.12 -16.56 -10.36
CA GLU A 572 2.78 -17.56 -11.22
C GLU A 572 1.75 -18.35 -12.07
N GLU A 573 0.61 -18.75 -11.49
CA GLU A 573 -0.38 -19.60 -12.17
C GLU A 573 -1.39 -18.79 -13.02
N GLN A 574 -1.76 -17.56 -12.63
CA GLN A 574 -2.77 -16.75 -13.32
C GLN A 574 -2.29 -15.40 -13.87
N GLY A 575 -1.10 -14.92 -13.48
CA GLY A 575 -0.69 -13.51 -13.67
C GLY A 575 -0.82 -12.99 -15.10
N ALA A 576 -0.51 -13.82 -16.10
CA ALA A 576 -0.63 -13.50 -17.51
C ALA A 576 -2.05 -13.08 -17.96
N MET A 577 -3.11 -13.52 -17.26
CA MET A 577 -4.51 -13.23 -17.62
C MET A 577 -5.09 -11.98 -16.93
N LEU A 578 -4.35 -11.35 -16.00
CA LEU A 578 -4.87 -10.28 -15.13
C LEU A 578 -4.80 -8.86 -15.74
N GLU A 579 -4.55 -8.72 -17.04
CA GLU A 579 -4.35 -7.41 -17.71
C GLU A 579 -5.48 -6.41 -17.44
N GLY A 580 -6.74 -6.87 -17.47
CA GLY A 580 -7.93 -6.02 -17.23
C GLY A 580 -8.12 -5.54 -15.78
N GLN A 581 -7.46 -6.17 -14.80
CA GLN A 581 -7.56 -5.79 -13.36
C GLN A 581 -6.26 -5.16 -12.82
N LEU A 582 -5.20 -5.14 -13.63
CA LEU A 582 -3.85 -4.78 -13.21
C LEU A 582 -3.75 -3.40 -12.57
N LEU A 583 -4.51 -2.40 -13.04
CA LEU A 583 -4.54 -1.07 -12.42
C LEU A 583 -5.13 -1.08 -11.01
N GLY A 584 -6.13 -1.93 -10.75
CA GLY A 584 -6.69 -2.14 -9.41
C GLY A 584 -5.66 -2.78 -8.48
N ILE A 585 -5.06 -3.90 -8.91
CA ILE A 585 -4.04 -4.64 -8.17
C ILE A 585 -2.82 -3.74 -7.84
N LEU A 586 -2.30 -2.98 -8.80
CA LEU A 586 -1.21 -2.04 -8.54
C LEU A 586 -1.64 -0.91 -7.59
N GLY A 587 -2.85 -0.39 -7.72
CA GLY A 587 -3.44 0.61 -6.82
C GLY A 587 -3.47 0.13 -5.37
N SER A 588 -3.98 -1.08 -5.14
CA SER A 588 -3.96 -1.80 -3.86
C SER A 588 -2.56 -1.93 -3.28
N ILE A 589 -1.60 -2.45 -4.05
CA ILE A 589 -0.21 -2.59 -3.60
C ILE A 589 0.37 -1.23 -3.18
N TYR A 590 0.16 -0.17 -3.97
CA TYR A 590 0.65 1.18 -3.62
C TYR A 590 -0.02 1.78 -2.38
N HIS A 591 -1.26 1.40 -2.07
CA HIS A 591 -1.94 1.80 -0.84
C HIS A 591 -1.22 1.20 0.38
N HIS A 592 -1.11 -0.14 0.39
CA HIS A 592 -0.49 -0.91 1.47
C HIS A 592 1.02 -0.63 1.64
N MET A 593 1.74 -0.30 0.56
CA MET A 593 3.15 0.12 0.62
C MET A 593 3.43 1.26 1.62
N THR A 594 2.44 2.14 1.88
CA THR A 594 2.61 3.26 2.82
C THR A 594 2.85 2.83 4.26
N VAL A 595 2.32 1.67 4.66
CA VAL A 595 2.52 1.01 5.95
C VAL A 595 3.66 -0.01 5.84
N LEU A 596 3.63 -0.86 4.81
CA LEU A 596 4.57 -1.98 4.64
C LEU A 596 6.03 -1.55 4.55
N ARG A 597 6.35 -0.35 4.05
CA ARG A 597 7.71 0.22 4.05
C ARG A 597 8.37 0.37 5.43
N LEU A 598 7.59 0.30 6.52
CA LEU A 598 8.10 0.28 7.89
C LEU A 598 8.51 -1.13 8.35
N LYS A 599 8.13 -2.18 7.60
CA LYS A 599 8.42 -3.60 7.86
C LYS A 599 9.33 -4.15 6.77
N GLU A 600 10.64 -4.15 7.01
CA GLU A 600 11.65 -4.51 6.00
C GLU A 600 11.36 -5.85 5.27
N GLN A 601 11.01 -6.91 6.00
CA GLN A 601 10.67 -8.21 5.40
C GLN A 601 9.41 -8.15 4.53
N SER A 602 8.32 -7.56 5.01
CA SER A 602 7.08 -7.43 4.23
C SER A 602 7.27 -6.53 3.00
N PHE A 603 8.10 -5.49 3.10
CA PHE A 603 8.42 -4.64 1.97
C PHE A 603 9.19 -5.39 0.88
N GLN A 604 10.17 -6.24 1.24
CA GLN A 604 10.88 -7.10 0.27
C GLN A 604 9.92 -8.03 -0.49
N PHE A 605 8.88 -8.55 0.18
CA PHE A 605 7.84 -9.32 -0.51
C PHE A 605 7.06 -8.47 -1.52
N VAL A 606 6.72 -7.22 -1.20
CA VAL A 606 6.06 -6.30 -2.16
C VAL A 606 6.95 -6.03 -3.37
N LEU A 607 8.27 -5.87 -3.17
CA LEU A 607 9.23 -5.73 -4.28
C LEU A 607 9.18 -6.95 -5.20
N GLN A 608 9.25 -8.15 -4.63
CA GLN A 608 9.16 -9.41 -5.36
C GLN A 608 7.83 -9.55 -6.14
N ILE A 609 6.72 -9.17 -5.53
CA ILE A 609 5.38 -9.20 -6.16
C ILE A 609 5.31 -8.26 -7.36
N ILE A 610 5.81 -7.03 -7.25
CA ILE A 610 5.82 -6.06 -8.36
C ILE A 610 6.71 -6.52 -9.51
N SER A 611 7.90 -7.10 -9.22
CA SER A 611 8.76 -7.65 -10.28
C SER A 611 8.12 -8.86 -10.97
N LEU A 612 7.50 -9.77 -10.21
CA LEU A 612 6.73 -10.89 -10.78
C LEU A 612 5.59 -10.41 -11.69
N ILE A 613 4.82 -9.40 -11.29
CA ILE A 613 3.79 -8.78 -12.14
C ILE A 613 4.41 -8.18 -13.42
N ALA A 614 5.56 -7.51 -13.30
CA ALA A 614 6.27 -6.94 -14.45
C ALA A 614 6.83 -8.01 -15.42
N SER A 615 7.12 -9.23 -14.95
CA SER A 615 7.54 -10.34 -15.82
C SER A 615 6.47 -10.72 -16.86
N PHE A 616 5.18 -10.55 -16.50
CA PHE A 616 4.04 -10.72 -17.41
C PHE A 616 3.67 -9.40 -18.13
N HIS A 617 3.50 -8.31 -17.37
CA HIS A 617 2.85 -7.06 -17.82
C HIS A 617 3.77 -5.83 -17.75
N LEU A 618 5.01 -5.97 -18.22
CA LEU A 618 6.06 -4.96 -18.11
C LEU A 618 5.63 -3.54 -18.52
N GLU A 619 5.00 -3.37 -19.69
CA GLU A 619 4.56 -2.07 -20.21
C GLU A 619 3.62 -1.34 -19.25
N SER A 620 2.63 -2.05 -18.72
CA SER A 620 1.60 -1.51 -17.83
C SER A 620 2.17 -1.16 -16.45
N VAL A 621 3.10 -1.97 -15.93
CA VAL A 621 3.84 -1.64 -14.69
C VAL A 621 4.73 -0.41 -14.92
N VAL A 622 5.45 -0.33 -16.04
CA VAL A 622 6.27 0.82 -16.40
C VAL A 622 5.41 2.09 -16.47
N SER A 623 4.32 2.10 -17.23
CA SER A 623 3.43 3.27 -17.34
C SER A 623 2.80 3.66 -15.99
N SER A 624 2.43 2.70 -15.14
CA SER A 624 1.95 2.95 -13.77
C SER A 624 3.00 3.62 -12.87
N LEU A 625 4.27 3.24 -13.00
CA LEU A 625 5.38 3.84 -12.25
C LEU A 625 5.84 5.18 -12.84
N LEU A 626 5.78 5.38 -14.16
CA LEU A 626 6.08 6.65 -14.81
C LEU A 626 5.05 7.74 -14.49
N ALA A 627 3.79 7.35 -14.21
CA ALA A 627 2.74 8.25 -13.76
C ALA A 627 2.92 8.78 -12.31
N LYS A 628 3.93 8.31 -11.56
CA LYS A 628 4.24 8.81 -10.22
C LYS A 628 4.82 10.24 -10.28
N PRO A 629 4.56 11.10 -9.27
CA PRO A 629 5.03 12.47 -9.28
C PRO A 629 6.56 12.57 -9.29
N LEU A 630 7.08 13.60 -9.96
CA LEU A 630 8.50 13.89 -10.07
C LEU A 630 8.95 14.98 -9.07
N PRO A 631 10.17 14.88 -8.49
CA PRO A 631 11.07 13.73 -8.54
C PRO A 631 10.49 12.53 -7.77
N PHE A 632 10.78 11.30 -8.23
CA PHE A 632 10.32 10.08 -7.58
C PHE A 632 10.72 10.03 -6.10
N ASP A 633 9.78 9.61 -5.26
CA ASP A 633 9.98 9.44 -3.82
C ASP A 633 10.93 8.26 -3.50
N ARG A 634 11.19 8.00 -2.21
CA ARG A 634 12.05 6.87 -1.83
C ARG A 634 11.49 5.54 -2.34
N ASP A 635 10.19 5.34 -2.19
CA ASP A 635 9.58 4.03 -2.37
C ASP A 635 9.48 3.69 -3.87
N THR A 636 9.08 4.64 -4.73
CA THR A 636 9.10 4.48 -6.20
C THR A 636 10.50 4.23 -6.75
N ARG A 637 11.55 4.86 -6.19
CA ARG A 637 12.95 4.59 -6.60
C ARG A 637 13.37 3.16 -6.29
N ILE A 638 12.99 2.62 -5.13
CA ILE A 638 13.29 1.23 -4.77
C ILE A 638 12.54 0.25 -5.69
N LEU A 639 11.31 0.57 -6.13
CA LEU A 639 10.60 -0.24 -7.13
C LEU A 639 11.38 -0.34 -8.45
N TRP A 640 11.87 0.78 -8.99
CA TRP A 640 12.70 0.76 -10.22
C TRP A 640 13.98 -0.05 -10.04
N GLN A 641 14.61 0.01 -8.86
CA GLN A 641 15.81 -0.76 -8.53
C GLN A 641 15.51 -2.27 -8.39
N ALA A 642 14.34 -2.63 -7.84
CA ALA A 642 13.88 -4.02 -7.75
C ALA A 642 13.57 -4.63 -9.13
N LEU A 643 12.92 -3.87 -10.02
CA LEU A 643 12.71 -4.27 -11.42
C LEU A 643 14.04 -4.47 -12.18
N ALA A 644 15.05 -3.66 -11.87
CA ALA A 644 16.36 -3.78 -12.48
C ALA A 644 17.15 -5.03 -12.03
N GLY A 645 16.87 -5.55 -10.83
CA GLY A 645 17.55 -6.72 -10.25
C GLY A 645 17.27 -8.05 -10.95
N GLU A 646 16.22 -8.13 -11.77
CA GLU A 646 15.90 -9.30 -12.58
C GLU A 646 16.72 -9.34 -13.87
N THR A 647 17.94 -9.89 -13.80
CA THR A 647 18.95 -9.89 -14.89
C THR A 647 18.45 -10.25 -16.30
N HIS A 648 17.38 -11.05 -16.40
CA HIS A 648 16.81 -11.49 -17.68
C HIS A 648 15.76 -10.52 -18.26
N SER A 649 15.06 -9.75 -17.43
CA SER A 649 14.06 -8.76 -17.85
C SER A 649 14.65 -7.35 -17.98
N THR A 650 15.78 -7.04 -17.31
CA THR A 650 16.48 -5.75 -17.38
C THR A 650 16.72 -5.21 -18.81
N PRO A 651 17.18 -6.01 -19.80
CA PRO A 651 17.40 -5.49 -21.16
C PRO A 651 16.09 -5.06 -21.85
N ARG A 652 14.99 -5.77 -21.59
CA ARG A 652 13.66 -5.40 -22.08
C ARG A 652 13.17 -4.13 -21.38
N LEU A 653 13.35 -4.02 -20.06
CA LEU A 653 13.01 -2.81 -19.30
C LEU A 653 13.75 -1.56 -19.82
N LEU A 654 15.06 -1.67 -20.09
CA LEU A 654 15.84 -0.58 -20.70
C LEU A 654 15.28 -0.20 -22.07
N GLN A 655 14.92 -1.18 -22.91
CA GLN A 655 14.33 -0.93 -24.22
C GLN A 655 12.98 -0.18 -24.12
N VAL A 656 12.08 -0.62 -23.24
CA VAL A 656 10.78 0.06 -23.01
C VAL A 656 10.98 1.50 -22.57
N LEU A 657 11.90 1.76 -21.62
CA LEU A 657 12.21 3.11 -21.17
C LEU A 657 12.86 3.97 -22.26
N MET A 658 13.68 3.39 -23.13
CA MET A 658 14.22 4.06 -24.32
C MET A 658 13.14 4.40 -25.36
N ASP A 659 12.14 3.54 -25.52
CA ASP A 659 11.04 3.79 -26.46
C ASP A 659 10.05 4.82 -25.91
N ARG A 660 9.79 4.85 -24.59
CA ARG A 660 9.11 5.97 -23.93
C ARG A 660 9.87 7.30 -24.03
N LEU A 661 11.21 7.28 -23.92
CA LEU A 661 12.04 8.47 -24.20
C LEU A 661 11.86 8.98 -25.64
N LYS A 662 11.82 8.08 -26.64
CA LYS A 662 11.63 8.48 -28.05
C LYS A 662 10.24 9.09 -28.27
N GLN A 663 9.19 8.41 -27.78
CA GLN A 663 7.79 8.82 -27.89
C GLN A 663 7.56 10.20 -27.28
N GLY A 664 7.96 10.41 -26.01
CA GLY A 664 7.86 11.71 -25.33
C GLY A 664 8.86 12.78 -25.82
N MET A 665 9.45 12.60 -27.01
CA MET A 665 10.35 13.54 -27.69
C MET A 665 10.18 13.55 -29.23
N GLU A 666 9.09 13.02 -29.80
CA GLU A 666 8.94 12.91 -31.28
C GLU A 666 9.04 14.28 -32.00
N ASP A 667 8.38 15.32 -31.48
CA ASP A 667 8.42 16.69 -32.02
C ASP A 667 9.61 17.54 -31.50
N ASP A 668 10.67 16.91 -30.97
CA ASP A 668 11.74 17.55 -30.19
C ASP A 668 11.24 18.40 -28.99
N VAL A 669 10.02 18.14 -28.53
CA VAL A 669 9.41 18.71 -27.33
C VAL A 669 9.50 17.66 -26.22
N ALA A 670 10.17 17.98 -25.12
CA ALA A 670 10.23 17.08 -23.97
C ALA A 670 8.89 17.05 -23.22
N GLU A 671 8.24 15.89 -23.19
CA GLU A 671 7.05 15.65 -22.37
C GLU A 671 7.42 15.21 -20.94
N THR A 672 6.45 15.28 -20.02
CA THR A 672 6.61 14.84 -18.63
C THR A 672 7.00 13.35 -18.54
N GLU A 673 6.46 12.51 -19.43
CA GLU A 673 6.79 11.07 -19.47
C GLU A 673 8.24 10.81 -19.90
N ALA A 674 8.81 11.59 -20.81
CA ALA A 674 10.23 11.47 -21.15
C ALA A 674 11.15 11.84 -19.97
N ILE A 675 10.78 12.87 -19.19
CA ILE A 675 11.51 13.25 -17.97
C ILE A 675 11.37 12.15 -16.90
N ALA A 676 10.19 11.54 -16.77
CA ALA A 676 9.98 10.39 -15.89
C ALA A 676 10.79 9.17 -16.33
N ALA A 677 10.86 8.88 -17.63
CA ALA A 677 11.64 7.78 -18.19
C ALA A 677 13.14 7.98 -17.96
N ALA A 678 13.66 9.21 -18.07
CA ALA A 678 15.03 9.52 -17.68
C ALA A 678 15.28 9.32 -16.17
N CYS A 679 14.33 9.72 -15.32
CA CYS A 679 14.42 9.43 -13.88
C CYS A 679 14.43 7.92 -13.61
N ALA A 680 13.58 7.14 -14.30
CA ALA A 680 13.50 5.68 -14.15
C ALA A 680 14.81 5.01 -14.60
N LEU A 681 15.34 5.40 -15.76
CA LEU A 681 16.65 4.93 -16.26
C LEU A 681 17.78 5.21 -15.27
N ARG A 682 17.78 6.37 -14.60
CA ARG A 682 18.77 6.67 -13.55
C ARG A 682 18.71 5.65 -12.42
N GLU A 683 17.53 5.29 -11.94
CA GLU A 683 17.38 4.32 -10.83
C GLU A 683 17.73 2.90 -11.28
N VAL A 684 17.26 2.48 -12.46
CA VAL A 684 17.56 1.16 -13.07
C VAL A 684 19.07 0.98 -13.28
N VAL A 685 19.76 2.00 -13.81
CA VAL A 685 21.22 1.96 -14.01
C VAL A 685 21.98 2.07 -12.68
N THR A 686 21.47 2.81 -11.69
CA THR A 686 22.07 2.87 -10.35
C THR A 686 22.03 1.52 -9.64
N ALA A 687 21.00 0.69 -9.89
CA ALA A 687 20.93 -0.69 -9.41
C ALA A 687 21.96 -1.64 -10.05
N GLY A 688 22.71 -1.19 -11.06
CA GLY A 688 23.75 -1.97 -11.74
C GLY A 688 23.33 -2.57 -13.09
N ALA A 689 22.20 -2.14 -13.67
CA ALA A 689 21.80 -2.56 -15.00
C ALA A 689 22.89 -2.22 -16.04
N ALA A 690 23.32 -3.22 -16.81
CA ALA A 690 24.36 -3.05 -17.82
C ALA A 690 23.84 -2.25 -19.02
N VAL A 691 24.57 -1.21 -19.44
CA VAL A 691 24.17 -0.35 -20.58
C VAL A 691 24.71 -0.87 -21.91
N GLY A 692 25.88 -1.53 -21.91
CA GLY A 692 26.42 -2.31 -23.03
C GLY A 692 26.32 -1.61 -24.39
N GLN A 693 25.72 -2.32 -25.36
CA GLN A 693 25.52 -1.81 -26.72
C GLN A 693 24.42 -0.74 -26.85
N LEU A 694 23.58 -0.55 -25.82
CA LEU A 694 22.54 0.49 -25.80
C LEU A 694 23.11 1.88 -25.44
N PHE A 695 24.32 1.93 -24.86
CA PHE A 695 24.94 3.18 -24.40
C PHE A 695 24.98 4.33 -25.43
N PRO A 696 25.35 4.13 -26.72
CA PRO A 696 25.37 5.22 -27.70
C PRO A 696 23.97 5.83 -27.96
N GLU A 697 22.92 5.01 -27.88
CA GLU A 697 21.54 5.43 -28.08
C GLU A 697 20.99 6.11 -26.83
N LEU A 698 21.17 5.51 -25.65
CA LEU A 698 20.84 6.12 -24.36
C LEU A 698 21.51 7.49 -24.18
N PHE A 699 22.80 7.59 -24.51
CA PHE A 699 23.54 8.86 -24.44
C PHE A 699 22.95 9.91 -25.37
N GLN A 700 22.64 9.55 -26.63
CA GLN A 700 22.05 10.48 -27.60
C GLN A 700 20.63 10.92 -27.21
N LEU A 701 19.78 10.00 -26.72
CA LEU A 701 18.42 10.31 -26.27
C LEU A 701 18.43 11.20 -25.03
N LEU A 702 19.27 10.89 -24.04
CA LEU A 702 19.37 11.72 -22.82
C LEU A 702 20.00 13.08 -23.10
N LEU A 703 20.98 13.18 -24.01
CA LEU A 703 21.51 14.48 -24.46
C LEU A 703 20.46 15.29 -25.26
N LYS A 704 19.62 14.64 -26.08
CA LYS A 704 18.45 15.27 -26.71
C LYS A 704 17.50 15.79 -25.64
N LEU A 705 17.15 14.99 -24.64
CA LEU A 705 16.24 15.38 -23.56
C LEU A 705 16.74 16.59 -22.77
N ILE A 706 18.03 16.62 -22.42
CA ILE A 706 18.67 17.79 -21.80
C ILE A 706 18.44 19.03 -22.69
N SER A 707 18.77 18.94 -23.98
CA SER A 707 18.56 20.04 -24.95
C SER A 707 17.10 20.54 -24.97
N CYS A 708 16.14 19.61 -24.97
CA CYS A 708 14.71 19.89 -25.02
C CYS A 708 14.12 20.38 -23.67
N THR A 709 14.87 20.26 -22.57
CA THR A 709 14.49 20.72 -21.22
C THR A 709 15.25 21.96 -20.73
N LEU A 710 16.31 22.38 -21.43
CA LEU A 710 17.03 23.64 -21.15
C LEU A 710 16.08 24.84 -21.04
N GLY A 711 16.26 25.62 -19.97
CA GLY A 711 15.50 26.85 -19.72
C GLY A 711 14.02 26.64 -19.36
N ARG A 712 13.55 25.39 -19.22
CA ARG A 712 12.19 25.10 -18.74
C ARG A 712 12.13 25.06 -17.23
N GLU A 713 11.44 26.02 -16.63
CA GLU A 713 10.96 25.92 -15.25
C GLU A 713 9.61 25.19 -15.24
N THR A 714 9.51 24.07 -14.51
CA THR A 714 8.21 23.41 -14.31
C THR A 714 7.35 24.20 -13.35
N LEU A 715 6.29 24.81 -13.89
CA LEU A 715 5.09 25.16 -13.12
C LEU A 715 4.42 23.87 -12.62
N VAL A 716 4.90 23.35 -11.48
CA VAL A 716 4.30 22.17 -10.85
C VAL A 716 2.87 22.53 -10.43
N PRO A 717 1.83 21.80 -10.88
CA PRO A 717 0.48 21.99 -10.37
C PRO A 717 0.44 21.61 -8.90
N THR A 718 0.29 22.59 -8.01
CA THR A 718 0.12 22.39 -6.57
C THR A 718 -1.26 21.81 -6.28
N LEU A 719 -1.43 20.51 -6.53
CA LEU A 719 -2.57 19.76 -6.03
C LEU A 719 -2.57 19.80 -4.50
N ASN A 720 -3.55 20.51 -3.95
CA ASN A 720 -3.70 20.80 -2.53
C ASN A 720 -3.78 19.52 -1.68
N ARG A 721 -2.66 19.08 -1.07
CA ARG A 721 -2.71 18.34 0.20
C ARG A 721 -2.44 19.30 1.36
N ARG A 722 -3.51 19.71 2.02
CA ARG A 722 -3.43 20.43 3.29
C ARG A 722 -2.86 19.51 4.37
N ARG A 723 -1.82 20.03 5.05
CA ARG A 723 -1.47 19.85 6.48
C ARG A 723 -0.56 18.69 6.93
N VAL A 724 0.39 19.11 7.80
CA VAL A 724 1.00 18.39 8.94
C VAL A 724 2.13 17.39 8.62
N LEU A 725 3.38 17.90 8.48
CA LEU A 725 4.43 17.82 9.52
C LEU A 725 5.74 18.52 9.11
N GLN A 726 6.39 19.12 10.12
CA GLN A 726 7.79 19.60 10.22
C GLN A 726 8.42 20.50 9.12
N HIS A 727 8.88 21.68 9.55
CA HIS A 727 9.96 22.42 8.88
C HIS A 727 11.23 21.55 8.88
N GLY A 728 11.88 21.38 7.72
CA GLY A 728 13.15 20.64 7.65
C GLY A 728 13.85 20.73 6.30
N GLU A 729 13.12 20.53 5.19
CA GLU A 729 13.70 20.62 3.84
C GLU A 729 12.75 21.37 2.89
N ARG A 730 13.28 22.43 2.24
CA ARG A 730 12.69 22.92 1.00
C ARG A 730 13.04 21.90 -0.08
N HIS A 731 12.17 20.92 -0.32
CA HIS A 731 12.22 20.15 -1.56
C HIS A 731 12.03 21.12 -2.73
N GLN A 732 13.14 21.55 -3.33
CA GLN A 732 13.13 22.25 -4.60
C GLN A 732 12.53 21.29 -5.63
N GLY A 733 11.43 21.69 -6.28
CA GLY A 733 10.90 20.94 -7.42
C GLY A 733 12.03 20.77 -8.44
N GLY A 734 12.38 19.53 -8.75
CA GLY A 734 13.56 19.24 -9.56
C GLY A 734 13.42 19.85 -10.95
N ASN A 735 14.33 20.77 -11.31
CA ASN A 735 14.40 21.31 -12.67
C ASN A 735 14.50 20.13 -13.67
N PRO A 736 13.61 20.04 -14.68
CA PRO A 736 13.60 18.95 -15.67
C PRO A 736 14.95 18.69 -16.33
N CYS A 737 15.70 19.75 -16.61
CA CYS A 737 17.03 19.66 -17.19
C CYS A 737 18.02 19.03 -16.21
N SER A 738 17.97 19.40 -14.93
CA SER A 738 18.82 18.81 -13.88
C SER A 738 18.54 17.30 -13.69
N LEU A 739 17.26 16.90 -13.71
CA LEU A 739 16.87 15.49 -13.66
C LEU A 739 17.40 14.70 -14.86
N SER A 740 17.29 15.27 -16.06
CA SER A 740 17.79 14.68 -17.32
C SER A 740 19.32 14.58 -17.35
N THR A 741 20.02 15.62 -16.87
CA THR A 741 21.48 15.62 -16.71
C THR A 741 21.94 14.56 -15.70
N ALA A 742 21.24 14.40 -14.58
CA ALA A 742 21.55 13.36 -13.59
C ALA A 742 21.38 11.93 -14.16
N ALA A 743 20.42 11.72 -15.07
CA ALA A 743 20.25 10.46 -15.78
C ALA A 743 21.41 10.20 -16.77
N LEU A 744 21.77 11.19 -17.60
CA LEU A 744 22.91 11.08 -18.52
C LEU A 744 24.23 10.79 -17.77
N ARG A 745 24.44 11.47 -16.64
CA ARG A 745 25.58 11.25 -15.75
C ARG A 745 25.63 9.82 -15.23
N CYS A 746 24.51 9.28 -14.74
CA CYS A 746 24.42 7.91 -14.23
C CYS A 746 24.76 6.89 -15.33
N VAL A 747 24.19 7.05 -16.52
CA VAL A 747 24.47 6.23 -17.70
C VAL A 747 25.95 6.30 -18.11
N GLN A 748 26.58 7.48 -18.07
CA GLN A 748 28.01 7.61 -18.35
C GLN A 748 28.88 6.92 -17.29
N VAL A 749 28.59 7.11 -15.99
CA VAL A 749 29.33 6.44 -14.89
C VAL A 749 29.26 4.92 -15.04
N GLN A 750 28.10 4.37 -15.41
CA GLN A 750 27.97 2.95 -15.69
C GLN A 750 28.79 2.52 -16.93
N ALA A 751 28.74 3.28 -18.02
CA ALA A 751 29.56 3.03 -19.21
C ALA A 751 31.08 3.11 -18.96
N VAL A 752 31.52 3.91 -17.97
CA VAL A 752 32.92 3.92 -17.50
C VAL A 752 33.26 2.62 -16.77
N LYS A 753 32.41 2.13 -15.86
CA LYS A 753 32.61 0.83 -15.18
C LYS A 753 32.69 -0.34 -16.17
N GLU A 754 31.91 -0.28 -17.25
CA GLU A 754 31.90 -1.27 -18.34
C GLU A 754 33.06 -1.11 -19.34
N GLY A 755 33.91 -0.08 -19.19
CA GLY A 755 35.06 0.18 -20.07
C GLY A 755 34.71 0.71 -21.46
N LEU A 756 33.46 1.15 -21.67
CA LEU A 756 32.98 1.74 -22.92
C LEU A 756 33.40 3.22 -23.05
N ALA A 757 33.40 3.94 -21.92
CA ALA A 757 33.72 5.36 -21.80
C ALA A 757 34.88 5.58 -20.81
N LYS A 758 35.34 6.84 -20.71
CA LYS A 758 36.29 7.30 -19.68
C LYS A 758 35.80 8.59 -19.03
N GLU A 759 36.18 8.79 -17.78
CA GLU A 759 35.86 10.01 -17.03
C GLU A 759 36.48 11.26 -17.68
N THR A 760 35.79 12.38 -17.55
CA THR A 760 36.21 13.69 -18.03
C THR A 760 37.12 14.37 -17.01
N GLU A 761 38.29 14.85 -17.45
CA GLU A 761 39.29 15.52 -16.59
C GLU A 761 38.75 16.77 -15.85
N GLU A 762 37.68 17.39 -16.35
CA GLU A 762 37.09 18.63 -15.79
C GLU A 762 36.03 18.39 -14.69
N GLY A 763 35.76 17.13 -14.31
CA GLY A 763 35.02 16.76 -13.09
C GLY A 763 33.55 17.20 -13.00
N GLU A 764 33.10 17.50 -11.77
CA GLU A 764 31.70 17.84 -11.42
C GLU A 764 31.12 19.02 -12.21
N ASN A 765 31.95 20.00 -12.56
CA ASN A 765 31.52 21.24 -13.22
C ASN A 765 30.89 21.00 -14.60
N LEU A 766 31.19 19.87 -15.25
CA LEU A 766 30.57 19.48 -16.52
C LEU A 766 29.04 19.50 -16.47
N TRP A 767 28.47 18.97 -15.40
CA TRP A 767 27.04 18.69 -15.29
C TRP A 767 26.21 19.95 -14.98
N SER A 768 26.79 20.89 -14.23
CA SER A 768 26.18 22.21 -14.02
C SER A 768 26.17 23.01 -15.32
N LEU A 769 27.28 23.02 -16.08
CA LEU A 769 27.37 23.68 -17.39
C LEU A 769 26.32 23.14 -18.37
N LEU A 770 26.12 21.82 -18.43
CA LEU A 770 25.09 21.21 -19.30
C LEU A 770 23.65 21.60 -18.96
N SER A 771 23.39 22.06 -17.74
CA SER A 771 22.03 22.34 -17.24
C SER A 771 21.64 23.82 -17.30
N ASP A 772 22.58 24.72 -17.61
CA ASP A 772 22.37 26.15 -17.73
C ASP A 772 22.35 26.60 -19.22
N PRO A 773 21.32 27.32 -19.70
CA PRO A 773 21.21 27.69 -21.12
C PRO A 773 22.39 28.48 -21.70
N HIS A 774 23.07 29.30 -20.89
CA HIS A 774 24.18 30.13 -21.37
C HIS A 774 25.49 29.36 -21.50
N SER A 775 25.74 28.42 -20.59
CA SER A 775 26.97 27.61 -20.54
C SER A 775 26.82 26.20 -21.09
N HIS A 776 25.62 25.78 -21.49
CA HIS A 776 25.36 24.50 -22.15
C HIS A 776 26.29 24.21 -23.35
N PRO A 777 26.58 25.17 -24.27
CA PRO A 777 27.55 24.92 -25.34
C PRO A 777 28.95 24.59 -24.82
N ALA A 778 29.38 25.22 -23.71
CA ALA A 778 30.66 24.87 -23.08
C ALA A 778 30.62 23.43 -22.55
N GLY A 779 29.58 23.05 -21.80
CA GLY A 779 29.41 21.68 -21.30
C GLY A 779 29.39 20.61 -22.41
N VAL A 780 28.72 20.89 -23.53
CA VAL A 780 28.70 19.98 -24.70
C VAL A 780 30.06 19.89 -25.38
N CYS A 781 30.82 20.98 -25.47
CA CYS A 781 32.22 20.94 -25.91
C CYS A 781 33.06 20.02 -25.01
N LEU A 782 32.88 20.06 -23.69
CA LEU A 782 33.62 19.21 -22.75
C LEU A 782 33.28 17.71 -22.92
N LEU A 783 32.00 17.37 -23.07
CA LEU A 783 31.58 16.01 -23.43
C LEU A 783 32.26 15.56 -24.74
N ALA A 784 32.22 16.39 -25.77
CA ALA A 784 32.80 16.09 -27.08
C ALA A 784 34.33 15.92 -27.04
N ARG A 785 35.07 16.63 -26.17
CA ARG A 785 36.52 16.42 -25.98
C ARG A 785 36.88 15.06 -25.40
N SER A 786 35.98 14.45 -24.61
CA SER A 786 36.26 13.15 -23.99
C SER A 786 36.06 11.96 -24.96
N LEU A 787 35.19 12.11 -25.95
CA LEU A 787 34.79 11.07 -26.92
C LEU A 787 35.95 10.34 -27.64
N PRO A 788 37.06 10.99 -28.04
CA PRO A 788 38.21 10.32 -28.67
C PRO A 788 38.94 9.34 -27.74
N THR A 789 38.73 9.44 -26.42
CA THR A 789 39.35 8.57 -25.42
C THR A 789 38.54 7.31 -25.10
N TRP A 790 37.29 7.27 -25.56
CA TRP A 790 36.33 6.17 -25.38
C TRP A 790 36.55 5.05 -26.41
N GLN A 791 35.77 3.96 -26.31
CA GLN A 791 35.86 2.86 -27.26
C GLN A 791 35.46 3.32 -28.68
N LYS A 792 36.35 3.09 -29.66
CA LYS A 792 36.19 3.60 -31.04
C LYS A 792 34.86 3.24 -31.72
N SER A 793 34.29 2.07 -31.43
CA SER A 793 32.96 1.65 -31.90
C SER A 793 31.86 2.58 -31.38
N ILE A 794 31.84 2.82 -30.07
CA ILE A 794 30.92 3.72 -29.37
C ILE A 794 31.04 5.15 -29.92
N THR A 795 32.27 5.67 -30.07
CA THR A 795 32.51 7.01 -30.61
C THR A 795 31.94 7.17 -32.02
N LEU A 796 32.12 6.17 -32.90
CA LEU A 796 31.62 6.23 -34.28
C LEU A 796 30.10 6.05 -34.39
N ASP A 797 29.49 5.21 -33.56
CA ASP A 797 28.03 5.04 -33.51
C ASP A 797 27.35 6.31 -32.97
N LEU A 798 27.85 6.87 -31.87
CA LEU A 798 27.35 8.12 -31.31
C LEU A 798 27.46 9.30 -32.29
N MET A 799 28.56 9.38 -33.07
CA MET A 799 28.68 10.35 -34.17
C MET A 799 27.67 10.12 -35.30
N ALA A 800 27.24 8.88 -35.56
CA ALA A 800 26.19 8.60 -36.53
C ALA A 800 24.81 9.03 -35.99
N ARG A 801 24.52 8.72 -34.72
CA ARG A 801 23.23 9.00 -34.04
C ARG A 801 22.98 10.47 -33.74
N LEU A 802 24.00 11.24 -33.37
CA LEU A 802 23.86 12.69 -33.15
C LEU A 802 23.82 13.51 -34.44
N ARG A 803 24.10 12.90 -35.60
CA ARG A 803 24.15 13.59 -36.89
C ARG A 803 22.85 14.32 -37.28
N PRO A 804 21.64 13.77 -37.06
CA PRO A 804 20.39 14.48 -37.36
C PRO A 804 20.18 15.73 -36.50
N ALA A 805 20.82 15.83 -35.32
CA ALA A 805 20.71 17.00 -34.45
C ALA A 805 21.16 18.29 -35.16
N LEU A 806 22.11 18.21 -36.09
CA LEU A 806 22.57 19.34 -36.92
C LEU A 806 21.45 19.97 -37.79
N SER A 807 20.32 19.29 -37.97
CA SER A 807 19.21 19.74 -38.82
C SER A 807 17.84 19.52 -38.17
N SER A 808 17.81 19.39 -36.84
CA SER A 808 16.60 19.25 -36.03
C SER A 808 15.74 20.54 -36.06
N PRO A 809 14.40 20.46 -35.96
CA PRO A 809 13.54 21.63 -35.79
C PRO A 809 13.77 22.36 -34.45
N SER A 810 14.16 21.65 -33.37
CA SER A 810 14.49 22.27 -32.08
C SER A 810 15.79 23.07 -32.11
N GLU A 811 15.69 24.36 -31.78
CA GLU A 811 16.84 25.28 -31.72
C GLU A 811 17.91 24.80 -30.73
N ASN A 812 17.52 24.43 -29.51
CA ASN A 812 18.44 23.94 -28.49
C ASN A 812 19.15 22.65 -28.94
N TYR A 813 18.44 21.72 -29.61
CA TYR A 813 19.06 20.48 -30.08
C TYR A 813 19.97 20.72 -31.29
N ARG A 814 19.67 21.69 -32.18
CA ARG A 814 20.62 22.18 -33.19
C ARG A 814 21.86 22.81 -32.60
N ILE A 815 21.74 23.63 -31.56
CA ILE A 815 22.89 24.22 -30.84
C ILE A 815 23.76 23.10 -30.27
N THR A 816 23.14 22.12 -29.61
CA THR A 816 23.82 20.94 -29.04
C THR A 816 24.57 20.14 -30.10
N GLY A 817 23.89 19.77 -31.19
CA GLY A 817 24.52 19.05 -32.31
C GLY A 817 25.65 19.83 -32.96
N THR A 818 25.42 21.10 -33.26
CA THR A 818 26.44 21.99 -33.88
C THR A 818 27.66 22.12 -32.98
N THR A 819 27.45 22.34 -31.69
CA THR A 819 28.51 22.43 -30.67
C THR A 819 29.31 21.13 -30.57
N PHE A 820 28.62 20.00 -30.45
CA PHE A 820 29.24 18.67 -30.33
C PHE A 820 30.16 18.37 -31.52
N PHE A 821 29.65 18.55 -32.74
CA PHE A 821 30.49 18.38 -33.93
C PHE A 821 31.57 19.46 -34.07
N SER A 822 31.33 20.69 -33.60
CA SER A 822 32.33 21.77 -33.72
C SER A 822 33.64 21.44 -33.01
N GLU A 823 33.56 20.75 -31.88
CA GLU A 823 34.73 20.31 -31.11
C GLU A 823 35.33 19.03 -31.73
N LEU A 824 34.51 18.03 -32.09
CA LEU A 824 34.99 16.81 -32.74
C LEU A 824 35.71 17.07 -34.07
N LEU A 825 35.41 18.15 -34.79
CA LEU A 825 36.10 18.54 -36.01
C LEU A 825 37.60 18.83 -35.84
N LYS A 826 38.06 19.02 -34.61
CA LYS A 826 39.47 19.19 -34.27
C LYS A 826 40.26 17.87 -34.36
N GLU A 827 39.58 16.72 -34.26
CA GLU A 827 40.20 15.41 -33.99
C GLU A 827 40.52 14.59 -35.25
N PRO A 828 41.81 14.43 -35.64
CA PRO A 828 42.16 13.89 -36.96
C PRO A 828 41.87 12.39 -37.15
N THR A 829 41.71 11.64 -36.06
CA THR A 829 41.48 10.19 -36.10
C THR A 829 40.07 9.83 -36.58
N LEU A 830 39.07 10.65 -36.22
CA LEU A 830 37.66 10.43 -36.52
C LEU A 830 37.34 10.67 -38.00
N TRP A 831 37.97 11.68 -38.62
CA TRP A 831 37.60 12.16 -39.96
C TRP A 831 38.35 11.51 -41.11
N LYS A 832 39.23 10.53 -40.88
CA LYS A 832 39.88 9.75 -41.95
C LYS A 832 38.84 9.03 -42.84
N PRO A 833 38.02 8.09 -42.33
CA PRO A 833 36.99 7.42 -43.13
C PRO A 833 35.69 8.24 -43.32
N GLY A 834 35.41 9.22 -42.45
CA GLY A 834 34.08 9.82 -42.32
C GLY A 834 33.59 10.71 -43.47
N LYS A 835 32.26 10.78 -43.61
CA LYS A 835 31.46 11.69 -44.47
C LYS A 835 31.51 13.17 -44.02
N LEU A 836 32.72 13.68 -43.85
CA LEU A 836 32.96 15.04 -43.37
C LEU A 836 32.33 16.14 -44.25
N LYS A 837 32.25 15.94 -45.57
CA LYS A 837 31.73 16.96 -46.51
C LYS A 837 30.32 17.41 -46.17
N GLU A 838 29.45 16.47 -45.79
CA GLU A 838 28.06 16.76 -45.42
C GLU A 838 28.00 17.56 -44.10
N VAL A 839 28.84 17.24 -43.11
CA VAL A 839 28.92 18.00 -41.83
C VAL A 839 29.44 19.42 -42.05
N LEU A 840 30.49 19.59 -42.86
CA LEU A 840 31.01 20.92 -43.23
C LEU A 840 29.99 21.76 -43.99
N PHE A 841 29.17 21.12 -44.83
CA PHE A 841 28.11 21.81 -45.57
C PHE A 841 27.01 22.33 -44.64
N VAL A 842 26.51 21.48 -43.73
CA VAL A 842 25.49 21.90 -42.75
C VAL A 842 26.04 22.98 -41.82
N MET A 843 27.31 22.89 -41.39
CA MET A 843 27.94 23.99 -40.63
C MET A 843 28.08 25.29 -41.44
N ALA A 844 28.42 25.23 -42.73
CA ALA A 844 28.48 26.42 -43.58
C ALA A 844 27.10 27.06 -43.82
N GLN A 845 26.02 26.29 -43.77
CA GLN A 845 24.64 26.80 -43.76
C GLN A 845 24.27 27.40 -42.39
N ALA A 846 24.66 26.72 -41.31
CA ALA A 846 24.42 27.14 -39.93
C ALA A 846 25.04 28.52 -39.58
N THR A 847 26.03 29.01 -40.33
CA THR A 847 26.53 30.40 -40.17
C THR A 847 25.51 31.48 -40.53
N TRP A 848 24.36 31.13 -41.10
CA TRP A 848 23.22 32.02 -41.38
C TRP A 848 22.03 31.89 -40.41
N ASP A 849 21.98 30.87 -39.55
CA ASP A 849 20.84 30.58 -38.65
C ASP A 849 20.49 31.79 -37.77
N PRO A 850 19.21 32.13 -37.49
CA PRO A 850 18.86 33.27 -36.64
C PRO A 850 19.50 33.22 -35.24
N ASN A 851 19.77 32.03 -34.70
CA ASN A 851 20.39 31.88 -33.38
C ASN A 851 21.90 32.18 -33.43
N LEU A 852 22.34 33.14 -32.61
CA LEU A 852 23.70 33.65 -32.58
C LEU A 852 24.72 32.65 -32.03
N THR A 853 24.34 31.87 -31.01
CA THR A 853 25.16 30.80 -30.44
C THR A 853 25.42 29.72 -31.48
N LEU A 854 24.39 29.36 -32.25
CA LEU A 854 24.49 28.38 -33.34
C LEU A 854 25.47 28.86 -34.42
N ARG A 855 25.39 30.13 -34.86
CA ARG A 855 26.39 30.74 -35.77
C ARG A 855 27.82 30.67 -35.22
N GLN A 856 28.01 31.08 -33.97
CA GLN A 856 29.32 31.08 -33.31
C GLN A 856 29.94 29.67 -33.31
N MET A 857 29.16 28.66 -32.89
CA MET A 857 29.64 27.28 -32.80
C MET A 857 29.86 26.65 -34.18
N ALA A 858 29.07 27.02 -35.19
CA ALA A 858 29.31 26.60 -36.58
C ALA A 858 30.63 27.16 -37.13
N ILE A 859 30.90 28.45 -36.91
CA ILE A 859 32.15 29.10 -37.34
C ILE A 859 33.36 28.48 -36.62
N ARG A 860 33.27 28.26 -35.31
CA ARG A 860 34.27 27.54 -34.52
C ARG A 860 34.53 26.13 -35.07
N GLY A 861 33.48 25.41 -35.46
CA GLY A 861 33.60 24.08 -36.08
C GLY A 861 34.34 24.09 -37.42
N LEU A 862 34.01 25.05 -38.29
CA LEU A 862 34.71 25.26 -39.55
C LEU A 862 36.20 25.62 -39.34
N GLY A 863 36.52 26.40 -38.30
CA GLY A 863 37.89 26.66 -37.87
C GLY A 863 38.61 25.42 -37.35
N ASN A 864 37.98 24.65 -36.46
CA ASN A 864 38.55 23.42 -35.89
C ASN A 864 38.83 22.35 -36.96
N ALA A 865 38.01 22.29 -38.03
CA ALA A 865 38.19 21.36 -39.14
C ALA A 865 39.55 21.47 -39.84
N THR A 866 40.25 22.61 -39.75
CA THR A 866 41.60 22.76 -40.33
C THR A 866 42.62 21.86 -39.64
N ALA A 867 42.44 21.57 -38.35
CA ALA A 867 43.29 20.67 -37.57
C ALA A 867 42.92 19.21 -37.82
N GLY A 868 41.63 18.86 -37.73
CA GLY A 868 41.18 17.47 -37.89
C GLY A 868 41.26 16.94 -39.32
N ALA A 869 41.00 17.77 -40.33
CA ALA A 869 40.88 17.28 -41.71
C ALA A 869 41.38 18.27 -42.78
N PRO A 870 42.64 18.75 -42.69
CA PRO A 870 43.19 19.81 -43.55
C PRO A 870 43.00 19.55 -45.06
N ASN A 871 43.24 18.30 -45.52
CA ASN A 871 43.08 17.93 -46.93
C ASN A 871 41.62 17.96 -47.42
N LYS A 872 40.64 17.74 -46.53
CA LYS A 872 39.21 17.82 -46.86
C LYS A 872 38.69 19.26 -46.77
N VAL A 873 39.23 20.08 -45.86
CA VAL A 873 38.99 21.53 -45.80
C VAL A 873 39.48 22.22 -47.08
N ARG A 874 40.73 21.98 -47.53
CA ARG A 874 41.28 22.59 -48.75
C ARG A 874 40.42 22.30 -50.00
N LYS A 875 39.77 21.13 -50.07
CA LYS A 875 38.83 20.78 -51.15
C LYS A 875 37.52 21.57 -51.14
N ASN A 876 37.09 22.10 -49.99
CA ASN A 876 35.84 22.86 -49.82
C ASN A 876 36.11 24.34 -49.44
N LYS A 877 37.34 24.82 -49.71
CA LYS A 877 37.87 26.12 -49.24
C LYS A 877 36.99 27.33 -49.51
N GLN A 878 36.32 27.43 -50.66
CA GLN A 878 35.48 28.61 -50.97
C GLN A 878 34.29 28.67 -50.02
N LEU A 879 33.45 27.63 -50.01
CA LEU A 879 32.31 27.50 -49.09
C LEU A 879 32.66 27.83 -47.62
N ILE A 880 33.84 27.39 -47.17
CA ILE A 880 34.31 27.61 -45.79
C ILE A 880 34.81 29.04 -45.59
N LEU A 881 35.58 29.61 -46.52
CA LEU A 881 36.01 31.01 -46.47
C LEU A 881 34.79 31.93 -46.49
N ASP A 882 33.86 31.76 -47.43
CA ASP A 882 32.63 32.56 -47.52
C ASP A 882 31.85 32.51 -46.19
N ALA A 883 31.74 31.33 -45.58
CA ALA A 883 31.00 31.14 -44.33
C ALA A 883 31.66 31.81 -43.11
N VAL A 884 33.00 31.79 -43.03
CA VAL A 884 33.74 32.41 -41.91
C VAL A 884 33.90 33.91 -42.09
N ILE A 885 34.16 34.40 -43.31
CA ILE A 885 34.25 35.84 -43.61
C ILE A 885 32.93 36.54 -43.28
N ARG A 886 31.79 35.90 -43.58
CA ARG A 886 30.46 36.43 -43.19
C ARG A 886 30.32 36.72 -41.70
N GLY A 887 30.94 35.93 -40.82
CA GLY A 887 30.91 36.16 -39.38
C GLY A 887 31.56 37.49 -38.95
N LEU A 888 32.50 38.03 -39.73
CA LEU A 888 33.09 39.35 -39.49
C LEU A 888 32.13 40.52 -39.75
N TYR A 889 31.03 40.33 -40.48
CA TYR A 889 30.05 41.39 -40.70
C TYR A 889 29.11 41.63 -39.50
N HIS A 890 29.20 40.81 -38.44
CA HIS A 890 28.38 40.93 -37.24
C HIS A 890 28.94 41.93 -36.22
N LEU A 891 29.02 43.21 -36.62
CA LEU A 891 29.62 44.35 -35.89
C LEU A 891 29.13 44.59 -34.43
N VAL A 892 28.09 43.88 -33.96
CA VAL A 892 27.50 44.02 -32.62
C VAL A 892 27.78 42.80 -31.72
N ARG A 893 28.36 41.71 -32.27
CA ARG A 893 28.58 40.44 -31.54
C ARG A 893 30.04 40.00 -31.63
N THR A 894 30.81 40.50 -30.67
CA THR A 894 32.25 40.25 -30.49
C THR A 894 32.61 38.77 -30.46
N ASP A 895 31.75 37.91 -29.91
CA ASP A 895 32.00 36.47 -29.80
C ASP A 895 32.07 35.78 -31.16
N ILE A 896 31.16 36.17 -32.08
CA ILE A 896 31.14 35.66 -33.46
C ILE A 896 32.33 36.21 -34.25
N ILE A 897 32.64 37.50 -34.09
CA ILE A 897 33.81 38.13 -34.72
C ILE A 897 35.09 37.41 -34.25
N CYS A 898 35.23 37.16 -32.95
CA CYS A 898 36.39 36.51 -32.35
C CYS A 898 36.60 35.09 -32.91
N GLU A 899 35.55 34.25 -32.92
CA GLU A 899 35.63 32.91 -33.51
C GLU A 899 35.88 32.96 -35.03
N SER A 900 35.37 33.98 -35.74
CA SER A 900 35.66 34.18 -37.17
C SER A 900 37.12 34.52 -37.44
N LEU A 901 37.72 35.40 -36.62
CA LEU A 901 39.15 35.74 -36.69
C LEU A 901 40.02 34.52 -36.35
N LYS A 902 39.67 33.76 -35.31
CA LYS A 902 40.34 32.49 -34.93
C LYS A 902 40.29 31.48 -36.08
N ALA A 903 39.11 31.27 -36.69
CA ALA A 903 38.92 30.36 -37.80
C ALA A 903 39.68 30.79 -39.06
N LEU A 904 39.65 32.09 -39.42
CA LEU A 904 40.44 32.64 -40.53
C LEU A 904 41.94 32.45 -40.31
N ARG A 905 42.45 32.69 -39.10
CA ARG A 905 43.87 32.48 -38.77
C ARG A 905 44.30 31.04 -39.07
N SER A 906 43.49 30.06 -38.66
CA SER A 906 43.73 28.63 -38.92
C SER A 906 43.59 28.26 -40.40
N LEU A 907 42.60 28.82 -41.11
CA LEU A 907 42.40 28.60 -42.55
C LEU A 907 43.54 29.18 -43.39
N LEU A 908 43.98 30.40 -43.10
CA LEU A 908 45.09 31.04 -43.81
C LEU A 908 46.42 30.34 -43.54
N GLY A 909 46.63 29.77 -42.36
CA GLY A 909 47.78 28.88 -42.11
C GLY A 909 47.82 27.67 -43.06
N LEU A 910 46.66 27.08 -43.36
CA LEU A 910 46.51 25.89 -44.20
C LEU A 910 46.52 26.18 -45.73
N LEU A 911 45.98 27.32 -46.15
CA LEU A 911 45.81 27.68 -47.56
C LEU A 911 47.03 28.42 -48.13
N SER A 912 47.30 28.21 -49.42
CA SER A 912 48.33 28.96 -50.15
C SER A 912 47.83 30.34 -50.61
N ALA A 913 48.75 31.25 -50.93
CA ALA A 913 48.42 32.64 -51.30
C ALA A 913 47.42 32.72 -52.47
N GLU A 914 47.59 31.90 -53.51
CA GLU A 914 46.68 31.84 -54.66
C GLU A 914 45.26 31.37 -54.29
N GLU A 915 45.13 30.54 -53.25
CA GLU A 915 43.83 30.01 -52.81
C GLU A 915 43.02 31.02 -52.01
N VAL A 916 43.68 31.98 -51.37
CA VAL A 916 43.06 33.08 -50.61
C VAL A 916 42.85 34.34 -51.49
N ASN A 917 43.54 34.41 -52.63
CA ASN A 917 43.67 35.60 -53.49
C ASN A 917 42.34 36.28 -53.90
N HIS A 918 41.25 35.51 -54.02
CA HIS A 918 39.91 36.04 -54.31
C HIS A 918 39.39 36.94 -53.18
N HIS A 919 39.37 36.41 -51.95
CA HIS A 919 38.88 37.08 -50.74
C HIS A 919 39.93 37.98 -50.06
N PHE A 920 41.18 37.95 -50.50
CA PHE A 920 42.30 38.61 -49.83
C PHE A 920 42.05 40.08 -49.46
N GLN A 921 41.46 40.87 -50.37
CA GLN A 921 41.24 42.30 -50.12
C GLN A 921 40.15 42.55 -49.08
N GLU A 922 39.09 41.76 -49.11
CA GLU A 922 37.98 41.80 -48.15
C GLU A 922 38.47 41.42 -46.75
N ILE A 923 39.20 40.31 -46.62
CA ILE A 923 39.77 39.86 -45.34
C ILE A 923 40.69 40.94 -44.75
N VAL A 924 41.55 41.59 -45.55
CA VAL A 924 42.42 42.69 -45.08
C VAL A 924 41.63 43.89 -44.56
N LEU A 925 40.57 44.29 -45.28
CA LEU A 925 39.75 45.44 -44.90
C LEU A 925 38.95 45.16 -43.61
N LEU A 926 38.33 43.99 -43.51
CA LEU A 926 37.58 43.56 -42.32
C LEU A 926 38.51 43.33 -41.12
N THR A 927 39.66 42.67 -41.30
CA THR A 927 40.61 42.46 -40.19
C THR A 927 41.05 43.79 -39.57
N ARG A 928 41.22 44.85 -40.38
CA ARG A 928 41.60 46.17 -39.87
C ARG A 928 40.54 46.80 -38.97
N THR A 929 39.23 46.58 -39.18
CA THR A 929 38.19 47.21 -38.34
C THR A 929 38.20 46.73 -36.90
N PHE A 930 38.84 45.59 -36.63
CA PHE A 930 38.88 44.93 -35.31
C PHE A 930 40.21 45.11 -34.56
N LEU A 931 41.11 45.97 -35.05
CA LEU A 931 42.39 46.22 -34.38
C LEU A 931 42.26 47.11 -33.14
N GLU A 932 41.22 47.94 -33.10
CA GLU A 932 40.91 48.90 -32.03
C GLU A 932 39.65 48.46 -31.24
N ASP A 933 39.28 47.17 -31.29
CA ASP A 933 38.10 46.61 -30.62
C ASP A 933 38.23 46.66 -29.08
N GLU A 934 37.13 46.89 -28.36
CA GLU A 934 37.16 46.94 -26.89
C GLU A 934 37.53 45.58 -26.27
N GLN A 935 37.18 44.46 -26.93
CA GLN A 935 37.48 43.12 -26.45
C GLN A 935 38.91 42.67 -26.78
N ASP A 936 39.67 42.33 -25.75
CA ASP A 936 41.07 41.91 -25.87
C ASP A 936 41.27 40.71 -26.80
N GLU A 937 40.40 39.69 -26.75
CA GLU A 937 40.52 38.57 -27.69
C GLU A 937 40.32 39.01 -29.15
N VAL A 938 39.41 39.94 -29.42
CA VAL A 938 39.12 40.40 -30.78
C VAL A 938 40.34 41.16 -31.34
N ARG A 939 40.93 42.10 -30.58
CA ARG A 939 42.19 42.77 -30.94
C ARG A 939 43.34 41.78 -31.13
N LEU A 940 43.50 40.83 -30.22
CA LEU A 940 44.58 39.85 -30.28
C LEU A 940 44.52 39.01 -31.57
N ASN A 941 43.34 38.47 -31.89
CA ASN A 941 43.16 37.63 -33.07
C ASN A 941 43.22 38.45 -34.37
N SER A 942 42.76 39.70 -34.40
CA SER A 942 42.84 40.57 -35.59
C SER A 942 44.28 41.01 -35.90
N ILE A 943 45.06 41.40 -34.90
CA ILE A 943 46.48 41.75 -35.05
C ILE A 943 47.26 40.56 -35.62
N GLN A 944 47.12 39.36 -35.03
CA GLN A 944 47.81 38.16 -35.49
C GLN A 944 47.39 37.73 -36.90
N LEU A 945 46.09 37.86 -37.24
CA LEU A 945 45.58 37.58 -38.59
C LEU A 945 46.18 38.55 -39.62
N PHE A 946 46.34 39.82 -39.27
CA PHE A 946 46.97 40.81 -40.15
C PHE A 946 48.46 40.50 -40.41
N GLY A 947 49.17 39.96 -39.42
CA GLY A 947 50.52 39.43 -39.60
C GLY A 947 50.59 38.32 -40.64
N ILE A 948 49.71 37.32 -40.55
CA ILE A 948 49.64 36.20 -41.50
C ILE A 948 49.27 36.67 -42.92
N LEU A 949 48.39 37.67 -43.05
CA LEU A 949 48.03 38.25 -44.36
C LEU A 949 49.24 38.81 -45.12
N ALA A 950 50.32 39.21 -44.43
CA ALA A 950 51.55 39.65 -45.09
C ALA A 950 52.28 38.54 -45.84
N GLU A 951 52.20 37.30 -45.36
CA GLU A 951 52.77 36.12 -46.04
C GLU A 951 51.90 35.66 -47.22
N LYS A 952 50.59 35.97 -47.19
CA LYS A 952 49.60 35.51 -48.18
C LYS A 952 49.37 36.50 -49.33
N ALA A 953 50.09 37.62 -49.37
CA ALA A 953 49.99 38.63 -50.43
C ALA A 953 50.64 38.18 -51.76
N THR A 954 49.81 37.68 -52.69
CA THR A 954 50.19 37.38 -54.08
C THR A 954 50.76 38.62 -54.80
N SER A 955 51.56 38.42 -55.84
CA SER A 955 52.19 39.49 -56.63
C SER A 955 51.20 40.59 -57.06
N SER A 956 50.00 40.20 -57.49
CA SER A 956 48.93 41.10 -57.92
C SER A 956 48.30 41.91 -56.77
N LYS A 957 48.24 41.36 -55.55
CA LYS A 957 47.68 42.05 -54.37
C LYS A 957 48.72 42.82 -53.55
N ARG A 958 50.03 42.63 -53.78
CA ARG A 958 51.09 43.34 -53.05
C ARG A 958 50.96 44.87 -53.05
N PRO A 959 50.60 45.55 -54.16
CA PRO A 959 50.46 47.02 -54.16
C PRO A 959 49.33 47.49 -53.24
N PHE A 960 48.18 46.81 -53.30
CA PHE A 960 47.04 47.04 -52.40
C PHE A 960 47.44 46.81 -50.94
N PHE A 961 48.02 45.64 -50.63
CA PHE A 961 48.39 45.30 -49.25
C PHE A 961 49.45 46.26 -48.68
N LYS A 962 50.41 46.68 -49.50
CA LYS A 962 51.39 47.73 -49.13
C LYS A 962 50.72 49.09 -48.87
N GLY A 963 49.61 49.40 -49.54
CA GLY A 963 48.78 50.57 -49.24
C GLY A 963 48.09 50.45 -47.89
N GLU A 964 47.41 49.32 -47.64
CA GLU A 964 46.65 49.13 -46.40
C GLU A 964 47.56 48.99 -45.18
N MET A 965 48.69 48.27 -45.29
CA MET A 965 49.68 48.14 -44.21
C MET A 965 50.23 49.49 -43.74
N LYS A 966 50.48 50.44 -44.66
CA LYS A 966 50.95 51.79 -44.29
C LYS A 966 49.92 52.57 -43.45
N LYS A 967 48.63 52.35 -43.68
CA LYS A 967 47.54 52.95 -42.88
C LYS A 967 47.43 52.28 -41.51
N THR A 968 47.60 50.97 -41.47
CA THR A 968 47.51 50.16 -40.24
C THR A 968 48.72 50.31 -39.31
N LEU A 969 49.90 50.67 -39.83
CA LEU A 969 51.16 50.67 -39.07
C LEU A 969 51.12 51.55 -37.80
N THR A 970 50.34 52.64 -37.79
CA THR A 970 50.11 53.46 -36.59
C THR A 970 49.45 52.67 -35.47
N ALA A 971 48.38 51.93 -35.77
CA ALA A 971 47.68 51.11 -34.78
C ALA A 971 48.67 50.13 -34.14
N PHE A 972 49.50 49.46 -34.95
CA PHE A 972 50.52 48.57 -34.42
C PHE A 972 51.54 49.28 -33.53
N PHE A 973 52.15 50.38 -33.99
CA PHE A 973 53.11 51.13 -33.18
C PHE A 973 52.55 51.60 -31.82
N LEU A 974 51.24 51.85 -31.73
CA LEU A 974 50.59 52.25 -30.47
C LEU A 974 50.20 51.04 -29.60
N HIS A 975 49.67 49.97 -30.19
CA HIS A 975 49.34 48.72 -29.48
C HIS A 975 50.56 47.89 -29.05
N LEU A 976 51.80 48.29 -29.39
CA LEU A 976 53.00 47.83 -28.67
C LEU A 976 52.91 48.10 -27.15
N TRP A 977 52.15 49.11 -26.76
CA TRP A 977 51.90 49.52 -25.37
C TRP A 977 50.50 49.19 -24.86
N ASP A 978 49.83 48.20 -25.47
CA ASP A 978 48.51 47.74 -25.06
C ASP A 978 48.50 47.38 -23.55
N PRO A 979 47.40 47.65 -22.81
CA PRO A 979 47.26 47.19 -21.43
C PRO A 979 47.44 45.68 -21.26
N ASN A 980 47.04 44.89 -22.27
CA ASN A 980 47.19 43.44 -22.26
C ASN A 980 48.56 43.03 -22.87
N PRO A 981 49.44 42.34 -22.11
CA PRO A 981 50.77 42.00 -22.58
C PRO A 981 50.79 41.01 -23.76
N GLN A 982 49.76 40.18 -23.92
CA GLN A 982 49.65 39.26 -25.06
C GLN A 982 49.41 40.01 -26.37
N ILE A 983 48.65 41.11 -26.30
CA ILE A 983 48.41 41.99 -27.45
C ILE A 983 49.70 42.76 -27.79
N GLY A 984 50.40 43.30 -26.80
CA GLY A 984 51.71 43.93 -27.02
C GLY A 984 52.71 43.00 -27.71
N LEU A 985 52.78 41.74 -27.28
CA LEU A 985 53.63 40.70 -27.91
C LEU A 985 53.19 40.36 -29.35
N ALA A 986 51.90 40.13 -29.58
CA ALA A 986 51.34 39.88 -30.90
C ALA A 986 51.53 41.07 -31.86
N CYS A 987 51.50 42.28 -31.31
CA CYS A 987 51.72 43.50 -32.04
C CYS A 987 53.19 43.66 -32.42
N ARG A 988 54.14 43.33 -31.53
CA ARG A 988 55.58 43.30 -31.84
C ARG A 988 55.90 42.37 -33.01
N THR A 989 55.43 41.12 -32.96
CA THR A 989 55.70 40.13 -34.03
C THR A 989 55.10 40.59 -35.36
N THR A 990 53.85 41.08 -35.34
CA THR A 990 53.16 41.62 -36.51
C THR A 990 53.87 42.87 -37.08
N THR A 991 54.38 43.76 -36.22
CA THR A 991 55.14 44.96 -36.61
C THR A 991 56.45 44.57 -37.30
N SER A 992 57.21 43.65 -36.74
CA SER A 992 58.49 43.19 -37.32
C SER A 992 58.27 42.52 -38.69
N ALA A 993 57.21 41.71 -38.83
CA ALA A 993 56.80 41.13 -40.12
C ALA A 993 56.39 42.23 -41.14
N CYS A 994 55.59 43.21 -40.75
CA CYS A 994 55.17 44.32 -41.60
C CYS A 994 56.35 45.19 -42.06
N LEU A 995 57.26 45.56 -41.15
CA LEU A 995 58.45 46.33 -41.48
C LEU A 995 59.38 45.56 -42.42
N THR A 996 59.54 44.25 -42.22
CA THR A 996 60.29 43.36 -43.13
C THR A 996 59.65 43.33 -44.52
N TYR A 997 58.32 43.21 -44.61
CA TYR A 997 57.58 43.24 -45.87
C TYR A 997 57.70 44.59 -46.61
N LEU A 998 57.80 45.71 -45.89
CA LEU A 998 58.07 47.04 -46.47
C LEU A 998 59.53 47.24 -46.91
N GLY A 999 60.44 46.33 -46.56
CA GLY A 999 61.89 46.44 -46.81
C GLY A 999 62.63 47.28 -45.76
N MET A 1000 62.02 47.54 -44.60
CA MET A 1000 62.46 48.52 -43.60
C MET A 1000 63.23 47.85 -42.44
N LYS A 1001 64.25 47.04 -42.79
CA LYS A 1001 64.99 46.17 -41.84
C LYS A 1001 65.59 46.91 -40.62
N GLU A 1002 66.07 48.14 -40.82
CA GLU A 1002 66.65 48.97 -39.75
C GLU A 1002 65.64 49.28 -38.64
N LEU A 1003 64.38 49.55 -39.01
CA LEU A 1003 63.30 49.77 -38.04
C LEU A 1003 62.89 48.48 -37.32
N GLY A 1004 62.95 47.32 -38.01
CA GLY A 1004 62.74 46.02 -37.38
C GLY A 1004 63.76 45.76 -36.26
N GLY A 1005 65.04 46.05 -36.51
CA GLY A 1005 66.10 45.95 -35.50
C GLY A 1005 65.84 46.82 -34.26
N ILE A 1006 65.33 48.05 -34.43
CA ILE A 1006 65.00 48.94 -33.30
C ILE A 1006 63.77 48.44 -32.52
N VAL A 1007 62.74 47.93 -33.20
CA VAL A 1007 61.58 47.27 -32.55
C VAL A 1007 62.04 46.07 -31.71
N ASP A 1008 62.93 45.24 -32.25
CA ASP A 1008 63.41 44.06 -31.52
C ASP A 1008 64.43 44.38 -30.42
N GLN A 1009 65.23 45.45 -30.56
CA GLN A 1009 66.21 45.89 -29.56
C GLN A 1009 65.56 46.58 -28.35
N HIS A 1010 64.67 47.56 -28.58
CA HIS A 1010 64.01 48.28 -27.47
C HIS A 1010 63.06 47.36 -26.70
N LEU A 1011 62.36 46.44 -27.37
CA LEU A 1011 61.39 45.55 -26.73
C LEU A 1011 62.01 44.26 -26.16
N ALA A 1012 63.35 44.12 -26.17
CA ALA A 1012 64.05 42.98 -25.55
C ALA A 1012 64.24 43.12 -24.03
N THR A 1013 64.21 44.35 -23.49
CA THR A 1013 64.31 44.60 -22.04
C THR A 1013 62.94 44.48 -21.39
N LEU A 1014 62.87 43.76 -20.26
CA LEU A 1014 61.65 43.65 -19.43
C LEU A 1014 61.33 44.96 -18.67
N GLU A 1015 62.27 45.89 -18.59
CA GLU A 1015 62.00 47.27 -18.21
C GLU A 1015 61.32 48.00 -19.38
N ILE A 1016 60.19 48.63 -19.11
CA ILE A 1016 59.41 49.45 -20.06
C ILE A 1016 60.31 50.53 -20.65
N PRO A 1017 60.79 50.46 -21.92
CA PRO A 1017 61.48 51.61 -22.51
C PRO A 1017 60.52 52.80 -22.55
N LYS A 1018 61.03 54.02 -22.33
CA LYS A 1018 60.16 55.20 -22.40
C LYS A 1018 59.62 55.27 -23.82
N ALA A 1019 58.31 55.12 -24.03
CA ALA A 1019 57.69 55.09 -25.37
C ALA A 1019 58.16 56.25 -26.28
N ARG A 1020 58.44 57.42 -25.67
CA ARG A 1020 59.09 58.59 -26.28
C ARG A 1020 60.42 58.30 -26.98
N GLU A 1021 61.33 57.56 -26.35
CA GLU A 1021 62.68 57.25 -26.87
C GLU A 1021 62.56 56.32 -28.09
N PHE A 1022 61.77 55.25 -27.96
CA PHE A 1022 61.41 54.37 -29.07
C PHE A 1022 60.78 55.14 -30.27
N TYR A 1023 59.81 56.02 -30.02
CA TYR A 1023 59.20 56.79 -31.10
C TYR A 1023 60.11 57.84 -31.72
N GLN A 1024 61.07 58.41 -30.97
CA GLN A 1024 62.10 59.28 -31.54
C GLN A 1024 62.96 58.51 -32.55
N ASP A 1025 63.44 57.31 -32.20
CA ASP A 1025 64.22 56.48 -33.11
C ASP A 1025 63.42 56.07 -34.36
N VAL A 1026 62.16 55.63 -34.16
CA VAL A 1026 61.25 55.23 -35.24
C VAL A 1026 60.95 56.40 -36.19
N CYS A 1027 60.56 57.56 -35.66
CA CYS A 1027 60.33 58.76 -36.46
C CYS A 1027 61.61 59.26 -37.15
N GLY A 1028 62.76 59.14 -36.48
CA GLY A 1028 64.07 59.52 -37.02
C GLY A 1028 64.50 58.71 -38.24
N ILE A 1029 64.21 57.41 -38.28
CA ILE A 1029 64.45 56.59 -39.48
C ILE A 1029 63.37 56.85 -40.53
N LEU A 1030 62.09 56.98 -40.14
CA LEU A 1030 61.00 57.27 -41.08
C LEU A 1030 61.19 58.61 -41.80
N ALA A 1031 61.62 59.67 -41.10
CA ALA A 1031 61.93 60.97 -41.69
C ALA A 1031 63.03 60.88 -42.76
N ARG A 1032 64.08 60.07 -42.50
CA ARG A 1032 65.23 59.88 -43.39
C ARG A 1032 64.95 58.94 -44.56
N LYS A 1033 64.17 57.87 -44.37
CA LYS A 1033 63.98 56.80 -45.36
C LYS A 1033 62.62 56.76 -46.06
N ASN A 1034 61.57 57.32 -45.45
CA ASN A 1034 60.21 57.28 -46.02
C ASN A 1034 59.30 58.39 -45.42
N PRO A 1035 59.54 59.68 -45.73
CA PRO A 1035 58.81 60.79 -45.14
C PRO A 1035 57.30 60.76 -45.43
N ALA A 1036 56.88 60.21 -46.58
CA ALA A 1036 55.47 59.99 -46.90
C ALA A 1036 54.79 58.96 -45.96
N LEU A 1037 55.54 57.95 -45.49
CA LEU A 1037 55.04 57.03 -44.46
C LEU A 1037 55.01 57.71 -43.09
N LEU A 1038 55.98 58.54 -42.74
CA LEU A 1038 55.93 59.33 -41.50
C LEU A 1038 54.67 60.22 -41.45
N GLN A 1039 54.37 60.91 -42.55
CA GLN A 1039 53.16 61.72 -42.69
C GLN A 1039 51.89 60.88 -42.57
N THR A 1040 51.85 59.71 -43.20
CA THR A 1040 50.73 58.75 -43.07
C THR A 1040 50.55 58.32 -41.62
N VAL A 1041 51.63 57.93 -40.94
CA VAL A 1041 51.61 57.49 -39.55
C VAL A 1041 51.06 58.59 -38.65
N TYR A 1042 51.58 59.81 -38.78
CA TYR A 1042 51.16 60.99 -38.03
C TYR A 1042 49.67 61.34 -38.23
N MET A 1043 49.19 61.32 -39.47
CA MET A 1043 47.77 61.58 -39.78
C MET A 1043 46.85 60.57 -39.09
N HIS A 1044 47.23 59.28 -39.10
CA HIS A 1044 46.48 58.24 -38.40
C HIS A 1044 46.64 58.30 -36.87
N THR A 1045 47.71 58.87 -36.30
CA THR A 1045 47.87 59.00 -34.84
C THR A 1045 46.76 59.85 -34.22
N CYS A 1046 46.17 60.75 -34.99
CA CYS A 1046 45.18 61.70 -34.49
C CYS A 1046 43.84 61.07 -34.07
N SER A 1047 43.48 59.88 -34.56
CA SER A 1047 42.29 59.15 -34.08
C SER A 1047 42.50 58.61 -32.66
N PHE A 1048 43.70 58.14 -32.34
CA PHE A 1048 44.05 57.54 -31.06
C PHE A 1048 44.10 58.53 -29.88
N PHE A 1049 44.05 59.84 -30.14
CA PHE A 1049 43.87 60.85 -29.08
C PHE A 1049 42.54 60.70 -28.33
N ARG A 1050 41.57 59.94 -28.86
CA ARG A 1050 40.30 59.61 -28.18
C ARG A 1050 40.19 58.12 -27.80
N SER A 1051 41.29 57.38 -27.85
CA SER A 1051 41.33 55.95 -27.50
C SER A 1051 40.89 55.71 -26.05
N PRO A 1052 40.10 54.66 -25.74
CA PRO A 1052 39.67 54.38 -24.37
C PRO A 1052 40.86 54.07 -23.44
N TRP A 1053 41.94 53.48 -23.96
CA TRP A 1053 43.08 53.05 -23.15
C TRP A 1053 44.09 54.17 -22.89
N GLU A 1054 44.33 54.46 -21.60
CA GLU A 1054 45.30 55.47 -21.13
C GLU A 1054 46.70 55.30 -21.75
N ARG A 1055 47.23 54.07 -21.76
CA ARG A 1055 48.57 53.79 -22.30
C ARG A 1055 48.67 54.13 -23.79
N ILE A 1056 47.60 53.90 -24.54
CA ILE A 1056 47.54 54.18 -25.98
C ILE A 1056 47.40 55.68 -26.23
N ARG A 1057 46.65 56.43 -25.38
CA ARG A 1057 46.66 57.90 -25.44
C ARG A 1057 48.02 58.49 -25.07
N CYS A 1058 48.71 57.95 -24.06
CA CYS A 1058 50.09 58.31 -23.72
C CYS A 1058 51.06 58.05 -24.90
N ALA A 1059 50.96 56.88 -25.52
CA ALA A 1059 51.75 56.50 -26.67
C ALA A 1059 51.47 57.40 -27.89
N ALA A 1060 50.20 57.70 -28.17
CA ALA A 1060 49.78 58.60 -29.24
C ALA A 1060 50.25 60.04 -29.00
N ALA A 1061 50.32 60.51 -27.75
CA ALA A 1061 50.92 61.80 -27.41
C ALA A 1061 52.45 61.82 -27.60
N ALA A 1062 53.12 60.68 -27.43
CA ALA A 1062 54.58 60.55 -27.57
C ALA A 1062 55.06 60.33 -29.02
N LEU A 1063 54.26 59.66 -29.87
CA LEU A 1063 54.58 59.36 -31.27
C LEU A 1063 54.86 60.61 -32.17
N PRO A 1064 54.20 61.77 -31.98
CA PRO A 1064 54.52 63.05 -32.62
C PRO A 1064 55.91 63.65 -32.34
N ALA A 1065 56.83 62.96 -31.64
CA ALA A 1065 58.14 63.48 -31.27
C ALA A 1065 58.97 63.84 -32.52
N PRO A 1066 59.25 65.13 -32.79
CA PRO A 1066 59.88 65.52 -34.04
C PRO A 1066 61.37 65.18 -34.05
N THR A 1067 61.81 64.53 -35.13
CA THR A 1067 63.20 64.30 -35.48
C THR A 1067 63.59 65.10 -36.72
N ASP A 1068 64.46 66.06 -36.48
CA ASP A 1068 65.25 66.89 -37.40
C ASP A 1068 64.51 67.81 -38.37
N SER A 1069 65.27 68.80 -38.85
CA SER A 1069 64.76 70.09 -39.34
C SER A 1069 63.88 70.00 -40.58
N VAL A 1070 64.08 68.99 -41.43
CA VAL A 1070 63.44 68.86 -42.74
C VAL A 1070 61.93 68.60 -42.66
N CYS A 1071 61.45 67.90 -41.63
CA CYS A 1071 60.03 67.55 -41.55
C CYS A 1071 59.12 68.67 -40.99
N VAL A 1072 59.66 69.69 -40.33
CA VAL A 1072 58.85 70.66 -39.56
C VAL A 1072 57.97 71.55 -40.45
N ILE A 1073 58.33 71.71 -41.73
CA ILE A 1073 57.62 72.58 -42.69
C ILE A 1073 56.17 72.10 -42.92
N SER A 1074 55.91 70.79 -42.90
CA SER A 1074 54.56 70.21 -43.02
C SER A 1074 53.76 70.13 -41.71
N PHE A 1075 54.33 70.51 -40.56
CA PHE A 1075 53.73 70.35 -39.22
C PHE A 1075 53.69 71.66 -38.42
N SER A 1076 53.47 72.79 -39.10
CA SER A 1076 53.59 74.15 -38.56
C SER A 1076 52.53 74.55 -37.51
N VAL A 1077 51.50 73.73 -37.28
CA VAL A 1077 50.43 73.96 -36.28
C VAL A 1077 50.26 72.70 -35.42
N PRO A 1078 50.30 72.80 -34.07
CA PRO A 1078 49.99 71.65 -33.21
C PRO A 1078 48.54 71.22 -33.42
N HIS A 1079 48.32 69.95 -33.80
CA HIS A 1079 46.99 69.41 -34.06
C HIS A 1079 46.04 69.66 -32.86
N PRO A 1080 44.80 70.14 -33.06
CA PRO A 1080 43.90 70.50 -31.96
C PRO A 1080 43.69 69.37 -30.93
N GLY A 1081 43.68 68.11 -31.37
CA GLY A 1081 43.57 66.95 -30.49
C GLY A 1081 44.72 66.81 -29.48
N LEU A 1082 45.96 67.18 -29.84
CA LEU A 1082 47.10 67.14 -28.91
C LEU A 1082 46.97 68.20 -27.80
N ARG A 1083 46.30 69.34 -28.09
CA ARG A 1083 45.94 70.31 -27.05
C ARG A 1083 44.84 69.77 -26.14
N GLY A 1084 43.85 69.05 -26.70
CA GLY A 1084 42.78 68.40 -25.94
C GLY A 1084 43.29 67.35 -24.94
N LEU A 1085 44.38 66.64 -25.26
CA LEU A 1085 45.02 65.70 -24.32
C LEU A 1085 45.64 66.35 -23.07
N ARG A 1086 45.83 67.68 -23.05
CA ARG A 1086 46.26 68.39 -21.83
C ARG A 1086 45.15 68.55 -20.79
N THR A 1087 43.90 68.33 -21.19
CA THR A 1087 42.71 68.27 -20.33
C THR A 1087 42.16 66.84 -20.24
N ASP A 1088 42.97 65.83 -20.59
CA ASP A 1088 42.61 64.41 -20.42
C ASP A 1088 42.40 64.07 -18.94
N PRO A 1089 41.45 63.20 -18.56
CA PRO A 1089 41.28 62.79 -17.17
C PRO A 1089 42.52 62.10 -16.55
N CYS A 1090 43.40 61.50 -17.37
CA CYS A 1090 44.60 60.80 -16.88
C CYS A 1090 45.82 61.72 -16.83
N VAL A 1091 46.39 61.93 -15.64
CA VAL A 1091 47.60 62.76 -15.40
C VAL A 1091 48.82 62.30 -16.20
N SER A 1092 48.94 61.00 -16.46
CA SER A 1092 49.97 60.40 -17.33
C SER A 1092 49.87 60.91 -18.78
N VAL A 1093 48.66 60.98 -19.32
CA VAL A 1093 48.36 61.48 -20.68
C VAL A 1093 48.62 62.97 -20.77
N GLN A 1094 48.19 63.74 -19.76
CA GLN A 1094 48.49 65.18 -19.66
C GLN A 1094 50.01 65.42 -19.72
N ARG A 1095 50.79 64.74 -18.87
CA ARG A 1095 52.26 64.83 -18.83
C ARG A 1095 52.90 64.44 -20.17
N ALA A 1096 52.40 63.39 -20.83
CA ALA A 1096 52.90 62.97 -22.14
C ALA A 1096 52.64 64.05 -23.21
N ALA A 1097 51.44 64.62 -23.25
CA ALA A 1097 51.04 65.68 -24.18
C ALA A 1097 51.80 67.00 -23.94
N GLU A 1098 51.97 67.42 -22.68
CA GLU A 1098 52.76 68.61 -22.34
C GLU A 1098 54.22 68.45 -22.73
N ALA A 1099 54.84 67.33 -22.38
CA ALA A 1099 56.22 67.07 -22.74
C ALA A 1099 56.41 66.89 -24.26
N ALA A 1100 55.38 66.52 -25.02
CA ALA A 1100 55.41 66.52 -26.49
C ALA A 1100 55.26 67.94 -27.07
N GLN A 1101 54.33 68.75 -26.53
CA GLN A 1101 54.15 70.14 -26.91
C GLN A 1101 55.42 70.97 -26.63
N HIS A 1102 56.09 70.77 -25.49
CA HIS A 1102 57.38 71.41 -25.19
C HIS A 1102 58.47 71.04 -26.20
N SER A 1103 58.55 69.78 -26.63
CA SER A 1103 59.50 69.35 -27.68
C SER A 1103 59.21 70.02 -29.04
N LEU A 1104 57.94 70.11 -29.43
CA LEU A 1104 57.51 70.80 -30.66
C LEU A 1104 57.82 72.31 -30.62
N LEU A 1105 57.50 72.99 -29.51
CA LEU A 1105 57.77 74.42 -29.34
C LEU A 1105 59.28 74.72 -29.32
N ARG A 1106 60.08 73.89 -28.63
CA ARG A 1106 61.55 74.05 -28.57
C ARG A 1106 62.21 73.88 -29.94
N ARG A 1107 61.76 72.91 -30.76
CA ARG A 1107 62.27 72.77 -32.15
C ARG A 1107 61.76 73.86 -33.09
N ARG A 1108 60.52 74.36 -32.93
CA ARG A 1108 60.04 75.53 -33.70
C ARG A 1108 60.91 76.76 -33.44
N ALA A 1109 61.25 77.04 -32.18
CA ALA A 1109 62.13 78.15 -31.81
C ALA A 1109 63.55 78.03 -32.40
N LEU A 1110 64.08 76.81 -32.53
CA LEU A 1110 65.37 76.55 -33.18
C LEU A 1110 65.36 76.80 -34.69
N ILE A 1111 64.19 76.64 -35.36
CA ILE A 1111 64.03 76.82 -36.81
C ILE A 1111 63.64 78.27 -37.17
N SER A 1112 62.97 78.99 -36.26
CA SER A 1112 62.69 80.42 -36.41
C SER A 1112 63.85 81.35 -35.98
N SER A 1113 65.04 80.80 -35.77
CA SER A 1113 66.27 81.57 -35.49
C SER A 1113 66.97 81.93 -36.81
N PRO A 1114 67.31 83.21 -37.07
CA PRO A 1114 67.85 83.65 -38.36
C PRO A 1114 69.35 83.34 -38.57
N LEU A 1115 69.84 82.20 -38.07
CA LEU A 1115 71.26 81.80 -38.11
C LEU A 1115 71.55 80.62 -39.05
N TRP A 1116 70.58 80.19 -39.87
CA TRP A 1116 70.75 79.18 -40.93
C TRP A 1116 70.00 79.61 -42.19
N ALA A 1117 70.49 80.70 -42.80
CA ALA A 1117 70.18 81.13 -44.16
C ALA A 1117 71.48 81.21 -44.97
#